data_AF-A0A3P9IVZ1-F1
#
_entry.id   AF-A0A3P9IVZ1-F1
#
_cell.length_a   1.000
_cell.length_b   1.000
_cell.length_c   1.000
_cell.angle_alpha   90.00
_cell.angle_beta   90.00
_cell.angle_gamma   90.00
#
_symmetry.space_group_name_H-M   'P 1'
#
loop_
_entity.id
_entity.type
_entity.pdbx_description
1 polymer ?
#
loop_
_entity_poly.entity_id
_entity_poly.type
_entity_poly.pdbx_seq_one_letter_code
_entity_poly.pdbx_strand_id
1 'polypeptide(L)'
;MLSHSFLSAFLFLLMLSPPRLSAQEVLVRLAGEGRRGDNEGRVEVFYQGSWGTVCDDEVDINLANVLCRQLGFQRSFTWAHSAKFGRGQGMIWLDNVRCKGTELSVAQCHSNGWGVNDCTHAEDLGVICSPERRARAPAVTVDQVSSSNRQERQRIPHPAPHPAPPGASIQPLSRRGHEIALHRTPTSSRRSQLSPQENGHEIQILRRHRGSGRSNQQPSQSPPQGHQLPSRLANGATFRPRQETIEGSPQAVRQAEEHPQREPHSQLQSERREDQHQQLSGNHVEPDPIHPDLGLETEPQGTEESERGHLVEVRIHPVLSNYRGGLVTEGVVEVKHSGKWRHVCDHGWDLSSSRVACGMLGFPAAEAFDKPAYRKLWESKLADPSSGIRTQIQKKSYWVEKVRCQGVEASLSQCHSQLSLPRSEVPCRGGMHAVVRCVPGHQFRHQSRTPAPPAVPPVVRLKAGARLGEGRVEVLKEGKWGTVCDHLWDLSAASVVCRELGFGTAKEALTRAQLGQGTGLIHMNSVQCTGRERSLTDCPHRPVPLYSCKHSQDVAVRCNVPDSGLQATVRLAGGRDPGEGRVEVLMEVRGAKRWGSICSENWGINEAMVVCRQLGLGFAARAHQETWFWPGSLEASEVVLSGTHCTGTEMSIQQCRRNGQVYCPRGGDGRAAGVTCVETAPDLVVDAQLVQESAYVEDRPLHLLVCANEENCLSSSAARMNWPYGHRRLLRFSSRIMNMGRADFRPRASRESWTWHQCHRHYHSIEVFTHYDLLTLNGTKVAEGHKASFCLEDTYCPEGLHKRFSCYNMGEQGISVGCWDTYRHDIDCQWIDITDVRPGEYIFQVEVNPTLDMAESDFQNNAMRCRCKYDGARVYVYGCHSGDAYSAEVEDLFDHQRQISSNFL
;
A
#
# COMPACT_ATOMS: atom_id res chain seq x y z
N MET A 1 -55.42 -51.57 -39.11
CA MET A 1 -55.24 -50.91 -40.42
C MET A 1 -55.55 -49.42 -40.28
N LEU A 2 -55.32 -48.60 -41.31
CA LEU A 2 -55.08 -47.14 -41.25
C LEU A 2 -53.66 -46.81 -40.72
N SER A 3 -52.58 -47.00 -41.48
CA SER A 3 -52.12 -46.28 -42.70
C SER A 3 -51.46 -44.92 -42.38
N HIS A 4 -50.28 -44.89 -41.77
CA HIS A 4 -48.95 -44.91 -42.45
C HIS A 4 -48.62 -43.75 -43.43
N SER A 5 -49.57 -42.91 -43.86
CA SER A 5 -49.30 -41.87 -44.86
C SER A 5 -48.66 -40.59 -44.31
N PHE A 6 -48.75 -40.33 -43.00
CA PHE A 6 -48.25 -39.08 -42.40
C PHE A 6 -46.78 -39.11 -41.96
N LEU A 7 -46.22 -40.27 -41.57
CA LEU A 7 -44.81 -40.36 -41.16
C LEU A 7 -43.84 -40.13 -42.34
N SER A 8 -44.21 -40.56 -43.55
CA SER A 8 -43.34 -40.46 -44.74
C SER A 8 -43.03 -38.98 -45.09
N ALA A 9 -44.05 -38.12 -45.03
CA ALA A 9 -43.89 -36.69 -45.29
C ALA A 9 -42.99 -36.00 -44.23
N PHE A 10 -43.11 -36.40 -42.96
CA PHE A 10 -42.30 -35.81 -41.89
C PHE A 10 -40.83 -36.26 -41.94
N LEU A 11 -40.56 -37.52 -42.33
CA LEU A 11 -39.21 -37.99 -42.60
C LEU A 11 -38.57 -37.26 -43.79
N PHE A 12 -39.30 -37.01 -44.87
CA PHE A 12 -38.75 -36.32 -46.04
C PHE A 12 -38.38 -34.86 -45.77
N LEU A 13 -39.13 -34.17 -44.90
CA LEU A 13 -38.80 -32.81 -44.45
C LEU A 13 -37.55 -32.78 -43.54
N LEU A 14 -37.38 -33.78 -42.67
CA LEU A 14 -36.16 -33.92 -41.84
C LEU A 14 -34.90 -34.27 -42.65
N MET A 15 -35.04 -34.83 -43.85
CA MET A 15 -33.93 -35.17 -44.75
C MET A 15 -33.56 -34.04 -45.74
N LEU A 16 -34.31 -32.92 -45.73
CA LEU A 16 -34.02 -31.72 -46.54
C LEU A 16 -33.49 -30.53 -45.74
N SER A 17 -33.60 -30.55 -44.41
CA SER A 17 -32.66 -29.80 -43.57
C SER A 17 -31.29 -30.47 -43.64
N PRO A 18 -30.23 -29.83 -44.18
CA PRO A 18 -28.90 -30.38 -44.06
C PRO A 18 -28.54 -30.45 -42.56
N PRO A 19 -27.82 -31.49 -42.11
CA PRO A 19 -27.20 -31.44 -40.79
C PRO A 19 -26.31 -30.20 -40.72
N ARG A 20 -26.22 -29.54 -39.55
CA ARG A 20 -25.27 -28.42 -39.31
C ARG A 20 -23.82 -28.92 -39.18
N LEU A 21 -23.38 -29.74 -40.12
CA LEU A 21 -22.04 -29.66 -40.67
C LEU A 21 -21.92 -28.25 -41.30
N SER A 22 -21.07 -27.36 -40.80
CA SER A 22 -20.04 -27.52 -39.79
C SER A 22 -20.03 -26.30 -38.87
N ALA A 23 -19.88 -26.52 -37.56
CA ALA A 23 -19.13 -25.57 -36.75
C ALA A 23 -17.71 -25.62 -37.31
N GLN A 24 -17.34 -24.64 -38.14
CA GLN A 24 -16.06 -24.64 -38.86
C GLN A 24 -14.93 -24.83 -37.85
N GLU A 25 -14.09 -25.84 -38.07
CA GLU A 25 -12.92 -26.10 -37.24
C GLU A 25 -11.88 -24.99 -37.48
N VAL A 26 -12.09 -23.86 -36.81
CA VAL A 26 -11.16 -22.75 -36.82
C VAL A 26 -9.85 -23.21 -36.19
N LEU A 27 -8.79 -23.19 -37.00
CA LEU A 27 -7.47 -23.54 -36.53
C LEU A 27 -6.94 -22.35 -35.72
N VAL A 28 -6.33 -22.62 -34.58
CA VAL A 28 -5.68 -21.60 -33.75
C VAL A 28 -4.18 -21.86 -33.77
N ARG A 29 -3.36 -20.81 -33.85
CA ARG A 29 -1.91 -20.88 -33.72
C ARG A 29 -1.39 -19.78 -32.81
N LEU A 30 -0.17 -20.00 -32.29
CA LEU A 30 0.60 -18.98 -31.58
C LEU A 30 1.69 -18.45 -32.50
N ALA A 31 1.67 -17.13 -32.73
CA ALA A 31 2.55 -16.41 -33.62
C ALA A 31 3.28 -15.27 -32.87
N GLY A 32 4.06 -14.47 -33.61
CA GLY A 32 4.68 -13.26 -33.09
C GLY A 32 6.13 -13.39 -32.63
N GLU A 33 6.68 -12.28 -32.16
CA GLU A 33 8.07 -12.10 -31.75
C GLU A 33 8.22 -12.15 -30.22
N GLY A 34 9.45 -12.20 -29.71
CA GLY A 34 9.75 -12.24 -28.27
C GLY A 34 9.41 -13.55 -27.53
N ARG A 35 8.85 -14.53 -28.25
CA ARG A 35 8.44 -15.84 -27.72
C ARG A 35 9.63 -16.61 -27.12
N ARG A 36 9.47 -17.13 -25.90
CA ARG A 36 10.46 -17.97 -25.19
C ARG A 36 10.19 -19.47 -25.31
N GLY A 37 9.03 -19.87 -25.85
CA GLY A 37 8.67 -21.27 -26.08
C GLY A 37 7.40 -21.43 -26.93
N ASP A 38 7.14 -22.66 -27.36
CA ASP A 38 5.98 -23.01 -28.23
C ASP A 38 4.62 -22.77 -27.57
N ASN A 39 4.57 -22.66 -26.25
CA ASN A 39 3.39 -22.51 -25.42
C ASN A 39 2.92 -21.06 -25.22
N GLU A 40 3.62 -20.07 -25.77
CA GLU A 40 3.21 -18.66 -25.70
C GLU A 40 3.28 -17.98 -27.07
N GLY A 41 2.50 -16.91 -27.26
CA GLY A 41 2.49 -16.09 -28.49
C GLY A 41 1.17 -15.32 -28.69
N ARG A 42 1.13 -14.50 -29.74
CA ARG A 42 -0.10 -13.85 -30.24
C ARG A 42 -1.06 -14.91 -30.77
N VAL A 43 -2.35 -14.78 -30.46
CA VAL A 43 -3.42 -15.65 -30.93
C VAL A 43 -3.77 -15.29 -32.36
N GLU A 44 -3.63 -16.25 -33.26
CA GLU A 44 -4.16 -16.13 -34.62
C GLU A 44 -5.12 -17.29 -34.88
N VAL A 45 -6.25 -16.96 -35.53
CA VAL A 45 -7.36 -17.85 -35.85
C VAL A 45 -7.51 -17.92 -37.38
N PHE A 46 -7.71 -19.12 -37.92
CA PHE A 46 -7.97 -19.33 -39.34
C PHE A 46 -9.47 -19.43 -39.59
N TYR A 47 -10.01 -18.47 -40.34
CA TYR A 47 -11.43 -18.40 -40.67
C TYR A 47 -11.61 -17.97 -42.14
N GLN A 48 -12.60 -18.54 -42.83
CA GLN A 48 -12.93 -18.30 -44.25
C GLN A 48 -11.72 -18.23 -45.23
N GLY A 49 -10.66 -19.00 -44.95
CA GLY A 49 -9.50 -19.12 -45.85
C GLY A 49 -8.32 -18.20 -45.52
N SER A 50 -8.40 -17.35 -44.49
CA SER A 50 -7.28 -16.50 -44.06
C SER A 50 -7.07 -16.50 -42.54
N TRP A 51 -5.82 -16.25 -42.14
CA TRP A 51 -5.47 -16.00 -40.74
C TRP A 51 -5.79 -14.56 -40.37
N GLY A 52 -6.28 -14.38 -39.15
CA GLY A 52 -6.52 -13.09 -38.50
C GLY A 52 -6.38 -13.23 -37.00
N THR A 53 -6.35 -12.12 -36.28
CA THR A 53 -6.09 -12.09 -34.82
C THR A 53 -7.39 -12.08 -34.00
N VAL A 54 -7.25 -12.00 -32.68
CA VAL A 54 -8.35 -11.82 -31.72
C VAL A 54 -8.05 -10.56 -30.91
N CYS A 55 -9.04 -9.72 -30.64
CA CYS A 55 -8.85 -8.54 -29.78
C CYS A 55 -8.73 -8.94 -28.31
N ASP A 56 -8.01 -8.15 -27.50
CA ASP A 56 -7.86 -8.35 -26.05
C ASP A 56 -8.93 -7.66 -25.19
N ASP A 57 -9.89 -6.95 -25.79
CA ASP A 57 -11.04 -6.36 -25.10
C ASP A 57 -11.96 -7.41 -24.45
N GLU A 58 -12.36 -7.11 -23.20
CA GLU A 58 -13.13 -7.97 -22.29
C GLU A 58 -12.56 -9.38 -22.03
N VAL A 59 -11.29 -9.63 -22.36
CA VAL A 59 -10.73 -10.98 -22.31
C VAL A 59 -10.45 -11.47 -20.89
N ASP A 60 -10.93 -12.67 -20.56
CA ASP A 60 -10.76 -13.33 -19.28
C ASP A 60 -9.90 -14.60 -19.34
N ILE A 61 -9.65 -15.21 -18.17
CA ILE A 61 -8.89 -16.47 -18.07
C ILE A 61 -9.63 -17.66 -18.68
N ASN A 62 -10.95 -17.57 -18.89
CA ASN A 62 -11.75 -18.63 -19.50
C ASN A 62 -11.53 -18.70 -21.01
N LEU A 63 -11.48 -17.56 -21.71
CA LEU A 63 -11.05 -17.50 -23.12
C LEU A 63 -9.63 -18.06 -23.28
N ALA A 64 -8.70 -17.60 -22.44
CA ALA A 64 -7.31 -18.10 -22.48
C ALA A 64 -7.25 -19.63 -22.28
N ASN A 65 -8.07 -20.18 -21.37
CA ASN A 65 -8.17 -21.62 -21.17
C ASN A 65 -8.72 -22.36 -22.40
N VAL A 66 -9.78 -21.86 -23.04
CA VAL A 66 -10.35 -22.45 -24.27
C VAL A 66 -9.30 -22.46 -25.38
N LEU A 67 -8.63 -21.33 -25.63
CA LEU A 67 -7.58 -21.20 -26.64
C LEU A 67 -6.41 -22.17 -26.38
N CYS A 68 -5.87 -22.20 -25.15
CA CYS A 68 -4.77 -23.12 -24.80
C CYS A 68 -5.19 -24.59 -24.89
N ARG A 69 -6.42 -24.94 -24.51
CA ARG A 69 -6.99 -26.29 -24.65
C ARG A 69 -7.18 -26.71 -26.11
N GLN A 70 -7.53 -25.78 -26.99
CA GLN A 70 -7.68 -25.96 -28.44
C GLN A 70 -6.31 -26.10 -29.12
N LEU A 71 -5.29 -25.38 -28.63
CA LEU A 71 -3.87 -25.53 -28.99
C LEU A 71 -3.20 -26.80 -28.42
N GLY A 72 -3.96 -27.64 -27.70
CA GLY A 72 -3.51 -28.92 -27.16
C GLY A 72 -2.68 -28.86 -25.88
N PHE A 73 -2.64 -27.71 -25.19
CA PHE A 73 -2.05 -27.56 -23.85
C PHE A 73 -3.10 -27.84 -22.77
N GLN A 74 -2.67 -28.23 -21.56
CA GLN A 74 -3.59 -28.65 -20.50
C GLN A 74 -4.51 -27.52 -20.03
N ARG A 75 -3.97 -26.31 -19.92
CA ARG A 75 -4.67 -25.09 -19.46
C ARG A 75 -3.91 -23.83 -19.89
N SER A 76 -4.48 -22.65 -19.66
CA SER A 76 -3.69 -21.41 -19.63
C SER A 76 -2.93 -21.24 -18.31
N PHE A 77 -1.87 -20.45 -18.36
CA PHE A 77 -1.34 -19.74 -17.19
C PHE A 77 -1.91 -18.32 -17.13
N THR A 78 -1.94 -17.61 -18.27
CA THR A 78 -2.51 -16.26 -18.41
C THR A 78 -2.75 -15.94 -19.90
N TRP A 79 -3.48 -14.86 -20.19
CA TRP A 79 -3.42 -14.18 -21.48
C TRP A 79 -2.28 -13.14 -21.53
N ALA A 80 -2.19 -12.38 -22.63
CA ALA A 80 -1.43 -11.15 -22.76
C ALA A 80 -2.20 -10.14 -23.64
N HIS A 81 -2.32 -8.88 -23.19
CA HIS A 81 -2.92 -7.79 -23.97
C HIS A 81 -1.87 -6.94 -24.70
N SER A 82 -2.33 -5.88 -25.35
CA SER A 82 -1.59 -4.82 -26.03
C SER A 82 -0.55 -5.34 -27.03
N ALA A 83 -0.89 -6.41 -27.76
CA ALA A 83 -0.02 -7.04 -28.75
C ALA A 83 1.38 -7.38 -28.22
N LYS A 84 1.48 -7.87 -26.97
CA LYS A 84 2.74 -8.20 -26.25
C LYS A 84 3.74 -9.03 -27.06
N PHE A 85 3.25 -9.92 -27.92
CA PHE A 85 4.07 -10.77 -28.80
C PHE A 85 4.28 -10.15 -30.19
N GLY A 86 4.28 -8.81 -30.27
CA GLY A 86 4.23 -8.04 -31.51
C GLY A 86 2.84 -8.00 -32.13
N ARG A 87 2.61 -6.98 -32.96
CA ARG A 87 1.37 -6.76 -33.71
C ARG A 87 1.18 -7.79 -34.82
N GLY A 88 -0.06 -8.16 -35.08
CA GLY A 88 -0.51 -8.95 -36.22
C GLY A 88 -0.70 -8.12 -37.47
N GLN A 89 -1.26 -8.76 -38.50
CA GLN A 89 -1.54 -8.16 -39.81
C GLN A 89 -2.77 -8.82 -40.44
N GLY A 90 -3.61 -8.03 -41.11
CA GLY A 90 -4.77 -8.52 -41.86
C GLY A 90 -6.10 -8.16 -41.19
N MET A 91 -6.89 -9.18 -40.87
CA MET A 91 -8.18 -9.03 -40.19
C MET A 91 -8.02 -9.30 -38.70
N ILE A 92 -8.72 -8.54 -37.85
CA ILE A 92 -9.07 -8.97 -36.50
C ILE A 92 -10.37 -9.76 -36.64
N TRP A 93 -10.35 -11.05 -36.29
CA TRP A 93 -11.46 -11.97 -36.56
C TRP A 93 -12.50 -12.03 -35.47
N LEU A 94 -12.11 -11.81 -34.21
CA LEU A 94 -12.97 -11.94 -33.04
C LEU A 94 -12.64 -10.85 -32.03
N ASP A 95 -13.66 -10.41 -31.32
CA ASP A 95 -13.63 -9.29 -30.39
C ASP A 95 -14.72 -9.46 -29.31
N ASN A 96 -14.47 -8.88 -28.12
CA ASN A 96 -15.28 -9.01 -26.90
C ASN A 96 -15.66 -10.47 -26.60
N VAL A 97 -14.64 -11.35 -26.59
CA VAL A 97 -14.83 -12.81 -26.69
C VAL A 97 -15.01 -13.48 -25.34
N ARG A 98 -16.27 -13.69 -24.94
CA ARG A 98 -16.66 -14.24 -23.63
C ARG A 98 -16.89 -15.77 -23.71
N CYS A 99 -16.05 -16.54 -23.01
CA CYS A 99 -16.13 -18.00 -22.89
C CYS A 99 -16.54 -18.45 -21.47
N LYS A 100 -17.09 -19.66 -21.32
CA LYS A 100 -17.34 -20.32 -20.02
C LYS A 100 -16.18 -21.23 -19.57
N GLY A 101 -15.08 -21.26 -20.31
CA GLY A 101 -13.89 -22.07 -20.00
C GLY A 101 -14.04 -23.56 -20.31
N THR A 102 -15.21 -23.98 -20.82
CA THR A 102 -15.59 -25.38 -21.04
C THR A 102 -15.69 -25.74 -22.52
N GLU A 103 -15.75 -24.74 -23.39
CA GLU A 103 -15.83 -24.82 -24.85
C GLU A 103 -14.64 -25.58 -25.47
N LEU A 104 -14.90 -26.31 -26.55
CA LEU A 104 -13.88 -27.09 -27.28
C LEU A 104 -13.17 -26.25 -28.35
N SER A 105 -13.77 -25.13 -28.77
CA SER A 105 -13.21 -24.19 -29.74
C SER A 105 -13.66 -22.77 -29.43
N VAL A 106 -12.80 -21.78 -29.67
CA VAL A 106 -13.13 -20.35 -29.54
C VAL A 106 -14.35 -19.94 -30.38
N ALA A 107 -14.63 -20.64 -31.49
CA ALA A 107 -15.84 -20.44 -32.31
C ALA A 107 -17.17 -20.80 -31.60
N GLN A 108 -17.11 -21.36 -30.39
CA GLN A 108 -18.28 -21.67 -29.56
C GLN A 108 -18.53 -20.61 -28.48
N CYS A 109 -17.60 -19.69 -28.26
CA CYS A 109 -17.74 -18.59 -27.31
C CYS A 109 -18.59 -17.45 -27.89
N HIS A 110 -19.12 -16.60 -27.02
CA HIS A 110 -19.81 -15.38 -27.44
C HIS A 110 -18.79 -14.32 -27.88
N SER A 111 -19.13 -13.51 -28.87
CA SER A 111 -18.30 -12.42 -29.41
C SER A 111 -19.19 -11.46 -30.22
N ASN A 112 -18.66 -10.29 -30.59
CA ASN A 112 -19.34 -9.31 -31.44
C ASN A 112 -19.61 -9.82 -32.88
N GLY A 113 -18.93 -10.90 -33.30
CA GLY A 113 -19.14 -11.58 -34.58
C GLY A 113 -17.87 -11.64 -35.43
N TRP A 114 -17.83 -12.56 -36.40
CA TRP A 114 -16.65 -12.78 -37.23
C TRP A 114 -16.31 -11.54 -38.08
N GLY A 115 -15.17 -10.91 -37.78
CA GLY A 115 -14.72 -9.68 -38.43
C GLY A 115 -15.43 -8.41 -37.96
N VAL A 116 -16.20 -8.47 -36.87
CA VAL A 116 -16.85 -7.31 -36.23
C VAL A 116 -16.05 -6.93 -35.00
N ASN A 117 -15.39 -5.77 -35.06
CA ASN A 117 -14.54 -5.18 -34.02
C ASN A 117 -14.33 -3.69 -34.34
N ASP A 118 -14.01 -2.89 -33.33
CA ASP A 118 -13.47 -1.53 -33.45
C ASP A 118 -11.99 -1.40 -33.00
N CYS A 119 -11.41 -2.51 -32.53
CA CYS A 119 -10.00 -2.66 -32.17
C CYS A 119 -8.99 -2.40 -33.30
N THR A 120 -7.71 -2.28 -32.94
CA THR A 120 -6.58 -2.26 -33.87
C THR A 120 -5.61 -3.41 -33.58
N HIS A 121 -4.61 -3.64 -34.44
CA HIS A 121 -3.53 -4.59 -34.14
C HIS A 121 -2.61 -4.14 -32.99
N ALA A 122 -2.90 -3.03 -32.30
CA ALA A 122 -2.32 -2.73 -30.99
C ALA A 122 -2.96 -3.56 -29.87
N GLU A 123 -4.23 -3.95 -30.02
CA GLU A 123 -5.04 -4.75 -29.09
C GLU A 123 -5.08 -6.25 -29.48
N ASP A 124 -4.04 -6.77 -30.15
CA ASP A 124 -4.00 -8.20 -30.53
C ASP A 124 -3.69 -9.09 -29.31
N LEU A 125 -4.67 -9.91 -28.93
CA LEU A 125 -4.58 -10.90 -27.86
C LEU A 125 -3.43 -11.90 -28.06
N GLY A 126 -2.66 -12.14 -26.99
CA GLY A 126 -1.78 -13.29 -26.83
C GLY A 126 -2.24 -14.22 -25.71
N VAL A 127 -1.66 -15.43 -25.67
CA VAL A 127 -1.80 -16.34 -24.51
C VAL A 127 -0.48 -16.96 -24.11
N ILE A 128 -0.40 -17.34 -22.83
CA ILE A 128 0.68 -18.13 -22.24
C ILE A 128 0.03 -19.39 -21.68
N CYS A 129 0.23 -20.50 -22.38
CA CYS A 129 -0.29 -21.82 -22.02
C CYS A 129 0.66 -22.56 -21.08
N SER A 130 0.13 -23.54 -20.35
CA SER A 130 0.97 -24.43 -19.55
C SER A 130 1.81 -25.34 -20.47
N PRO A 131 3.05 -25.70 -20.12
CA PRO A 131 3.93 -26.49 -21.00
C PRO A 131 3.46 -27.94 -21.16
N GLU A 132 2.61 -28.43 -20.26
CA GLU A 132 2.03 -29.77 -20.34
C GLU A 132 1.05 -29.86 -21.51
N ARG A 133 1.39 -30.68 -22.51
CA ARG A 133 0.44 -31.07 -23.56
C ARG A 133 -0.65 -31.96 -22.97
N ARG A 134 -1.90 -31.79 -23.41
CA ARG A 134 -2.96 -32.76 -23.11
C ARG A 134 -2.54 -34.10 -23.69
N ALA A 135 -2.49 -35.14 -22.85
CA ALA A 135 -2.30 -36.49 -23.33
C ALA A 135 -3.38 -36.79 -24.38
N ARG A 136 -2.98 -37.11 -25.62
CA ARG A 136 -3.91 -37.68 -26.59
C ARG A 136 -4.47 -38.95 -25.95
N ALA A 137 -5.79 -39.01 -25.80
CA ALA A 137 -6.44 -40.26 -25.45
C ALA A 137 -5.99 -41.33 -26.47
N PRO A 138 -5.61 -42.55 -26.03
CA PRO A 138 -5.26 -43.60 -26.96
C PRO A 138 -6.44 -43.83 -27.90
N ALA A 139 -6.15 -43.98 -29.20
CA ALA A 139 -7.19 -44.27 -30.17
C ALA A 139 -7.89 -45.57 -29.75
N VAL A 140 -9.21 -45.51 -29.52
CA VAL A 140 -9.98 -46.67 -29.09
C VAL A 140 -10.09 -47.64 -30.25
N THR A 141 -9.17 -48.60 -30.29
CA THR A 141 -9.29 -49.81 -31.11
C THR A 141 -10.47 -50.60 -30.59
N VAL A 142 -11.62 -50.44 -31.24
CA VAL A 142 -12.80 -51.28 -30.99
C VAL A 142 -12.51 -52.66 -31.55
N ASP A 143 -12.12 -53.60 -30.68
CA ASP A 143 -12.33 -55.02 -30.98
C ASP A 143 -12.47 -55.91 -29.72
N GLN A 144 -13.41 -56.84 -29.84
CA GLN A 144 -13.63 -58.10 -29.08
C GLN A 144 -13.61 -58.11 -27.53
N VAL A 145 -14.81 -57.91 -26.98
CA VAL A 145 -15.52 -58.84 -26.07
C VAL A 145 -14.72 -60.05 -25.53
N SER A 146 -14.53 -60.15 -24.20
CA SER A 146 -14.97 -61.34 -23.41
C SER A 146 -14.84 -61.19 -21.88
N SER A 147 -15.89 -61.60 -21.17
CA SER A 147 -15.92 -62.27 -19.84
C SER A 147 -14.88 -61.93 -18.73
N SER A 148 -15.38 -61.20 -17.72
CA SER A 148 -15.44 -61.59 -16.29
C SER A 148 -14.19 -61.86 -15.41
N ASN A 149 -14.33 -61.39 -14.15
CA ASN A 149 -13.86 -61.99 -12.88
C ASN A 149 -12.38 -61.94 -12.44
N ARG A 150 -12.19 -61.19 -11.34
CA ARG A 150 -11.58 -61.59 -10.04
C ARG A 150 -10.12 -62.07 -9.92
N GLN A 151 -9.50 -61.47 -8.89
CA GLN A 151 -8.60 -62.05 -7.87
C GLN A 151 -7.08 -62.22 -8.12
N GLU A 152 -6.36 -61.39 -7.35
CA GLU A 152 -5.25 -61.76 -6.42
C GLU A 152 -3.80 -62.06 -6.89
N ARG A 153 -2.90 -61.39 -6.12
CA ARG A 153 -1.61 -61.86 -5.56
C ARG A 153 -0.33 -61.95 -6.42
N GLN A 154 0.58 -61.02 -6.07
CA GLN A 154 1.90 -61.27 -5.46
C GLN A 154 2.85 -62.32 -6.10
N ARG A 155 4.05 -61.87 -6.57
CA ARG A 155 5.37 -62.19 -5.94
C ARG A 155 6.58 -61.50 -6.61
N ILE A 156 7.70 -61.51 -5.88
CA ILE A 156 8.98 -60.77 -5.95
C ILE A 156 10.00 -61.62 -5.12
N PRO A 157 11.37 -61.60 -5.24
CA PRO A 157 12.28 -60.75 -6.04
C PRO A 157 13.44 -61.46 -6.83
N HIS A 158 14.22 -60.69 -7.61
CA HIS A 158 15.68 -60.85 -7.93
C HIS A 158 16.18 -62.10 -8.72
N PRO A 159 17.45 -62.18 -9.23
CA PRO A 159 18.64 -61.30 -9.10
C PRO A 159 19.30 -60.84 -10.44
N ALA A 160 20.54 -60.34 -10.38
CA ALA A 160 21.42 -59.85 -11.50
C ALA A 160 22.62 -60.85 -11.74
N PRO A 161 23.75 -60.57 -12.47
CA PRO A 161 24.17 -59.39 -13.29
C PRO A 161 24.95 -59.66 -14.64
N HIS A 162 25.17 -58.61 -15.46
CA HIS A 162 26.30 -58.34 -16.42
C HIS A 162 26.73 -59.38 -17.50
N PRO A 163 27.60 -59.07 -18.53
CA PRO A 163 28.42 -57.86 -18.82
C PRO A 163 28.27 -57.25 -20.26
N ALA A 164 29.16 -56.32 -20.64
CA ALA A 164 29.32 -55.70 -22.00
C ALA A 164 30.47 -56.38 -22.82
N PRO A 165 30.82 -55.96 -24.07
CA PRO A 165 31.65 -54.76 -24.36
C PRO A 165 31.33 -54.05 -25.72
N PRO A 166 32.31 -53.50 -26.50
CA PRO A 166 32.75 -52.07 -26.59
C PRO A 166 32.31 -51.40 -27.93
N GLY A 167 32.60 -50.15 -28.33
CA GLY A 167 33.62 -49.09 -28.10
C GLY A 167 33.93 -48.43 -29.48
N ALA A 168 34.53 -47.25 -29.67
CA ALA A 168 35.11 -46.20 -28.83
C ALA A 168 34.95 -44.83 -29.56
N SER A 169 34.67 -43.70 -28.87
CA SER A 169 35.61 -42.66 -28.38
C SER A 169 36.50 -41.95 -29.42
N ILE A 170 36.41 -40.61 -29.50
CA ILE A 170 37.52 -39.62 -29.42
C ILE A 170 37.01 -38.16 -29.61
N GLN A 171 37.55 -37.24 -28.83
CA GLN A 171 37.59 -35.76 -29.01
C GLN A 171 39.10 -35.36 -28.97
N PRO A 172 39.61 -34.19 -29.46
CA PRO A 172 39.00 -32.85 -29.26
C PRO A 172 39.39 -31.75 -30.30
N LEU A 173 39.30 -30.48 -29.85
CA LEU A 173 40.06 -29.28 -30.25
C LEU A 173 39.57 -28.34 -31.37
N SER A 174 40.09 -27.11 -31.30
CA SER A 174 39.63 -25.88 -31.97
C SER A 174 40.75 -25.24 -32.78
N ARG A 175 40.44 -24.68 -33.97
CA ARG A 175 40.77 -23.28 -34.36
C ARG A 175 40.41 -22.91 -35.82
N ARG A 176 39.94 -21.66 -35.97
CA ARG A 176 40.16 -20.69 -37.08
C ARG A 176 40.16 -21.17 -38.55
N GLY A 177 39.09 -20.81 -39.27
CA GLY A 177 39.10 -19.65 -40.18
C GLY A 177 39.41 -19.84 -41.68
N HIS A 178 38.74 -19.03 -42.50
CA HIS A 178 39.35 -18.26 -43.59
C HIS A 178 38.46 -17.08 -44.00
N GLU A 179 39.08 -16.05 -44.58
CA GLU A 179 38.42 -14.86 -45.14
C GLU A 179 38.20 -15.04 -46.65
N ILE A 180 37.24 -14.31 -47.22
CA ILE A 180 37.38 -13.76 -48.57
C ILE A 180 37.05 -12.26 -48.47
N ALA A 181 38.02 -11.42 -48.82
CA ALA A 181 37.87 -9.98 -48.89
C ALA A 181 38.21 -9.49 -50.30
N LEU A 182 37.35 -8.65 -50.88
CA LEU A 182 37.69 -7.85 -52.05
C LEU A 182 37.43 -6.36 -51.78
N HIS A 183 38.55 -5.66 -51.64
CA HIS A 183 38.78 -4.21 -51.79
C HIS A 183 38.19 -3.62 -53.11
N ARG A 184 37.99 -2.31 -53.32
CA ARG A 184 38.30 -1.04 -52.60
C ARG A 184 37.37 0.08 -53.17
N THR A 185 36.69 0.94 -52.38
CA THR A 185 37.05 2.33 -51.94
C THR A 185 37.35 3.38 -53.03
N PRO A 186 37.30 4.73 -52.75
CA PRO A 186 36.44 5.51 -51.85
C PRO A 186 36.02 6.93 -52.37
N THR A 187 35.12 7.64 -51.67
CA THR A 187 35.27 9.09 -51.39
C THR A 187 34.50 9.55 -50.13
N SER A 188 35.20 10.23 -49.21
CA SER A 188 34.80 11.43 -48.41
C SER A 188 33.33 11.63 -47.94
N SER A 189 33.00 11.95 -46.67
CA SER A 189 33.78 12.08 -45.42
C SER A 189 32.90 12.26 -44.15
N ARG A 190 33.51 12.02 -42.95
CA ARG A 190 33.08 12.40 -41.57
C ARG A 190 31.80 11.74 -40.98
N ARG A 191 31.62 11.64 -39.65
CA ARG A 191 32.39 10.98 -38.55
C ARG A 191 31.68 11.23 -37.18
N SER A 192 30.88 10.27 -36.70
CA SER A 192 30.41 10.10 -35.30
C SER A 192 29.55 8.83 -35.24
N GLN A 193 30.03 7.71 -34.69
CA GLN A 193 29.90 7.28 -33.28
C GLN A 193 28.45 6.98 -32.85
N LEU A 194 28.24 5.78 -32.29
CA LEU A 194 26.93 5.22 -31.96
C LEU A 194 26.47 5.61 -30.55
N SER A 195 25.16 5.81 -30.39
CA SER A 195 24.46 5.74 -29.10
C SER A 195 23.82 4.35 -28.90
N PRO A 196 23.56 3.92 -27.65
CA PRO A 196 22.63 2.82 -27.37
C PRO A 196 21.22 3.15 -27.90
N GLN A 197 20.42 2.14 -28.23
CA GLN A 197 19.02 2.33 -28.62
C GLN A 197 18.13 2.37 -27.37
N GLU A 198 17.39 3.47 -27.21
CA GLU A 198 16.29 3.60 -26.25
C GLU A 198 15.03 2.96 -26.86
N ASN A 199 14.46 1.93 -26.21
CA ASN A 199 13.21 1.30 -26.65
C ASN A 199 11.99 2.13 -26.19
N GLY A 200 11.83 3.33 -26.77
CA GLY A 200 10.61 4.12 -26.64
C GLY A 200 9.54 3.69 -27.67
N HIS A 201 8.28 3.61 -27.26
CA HIS A 201 7.18 3.33 -28.19
C HIS A 201 6.93 4.53 -29.12
N GLU A 202 6.95 4.29 -30.44
CA GLU A 202 6.60 5.32 -31.42
C GLU A 202 5.08 5.44 -31.57
N ILE A 203 4.52 6.54 -31.07
CA ILE A 203 3.11 6.90 -31.30
C ILE A 203 3.05 7.88 -32.50
N GLN A 204 2.42 7.45 -33.60
CA GLN A 204 2.22 8.28 -34.79
C GLN A 204 0.88 9.01 -34.77
N ILE A 205 0.90 10.29 -35.17
CA ILE A 205 -0.28 11.15 -35.20
C ILE A 205 -1.11 10.85 -36.45
N LEU A 206 -2.38 10.44 -36.27
CA LEU A 206 -3.35 10.24 -37.37
C LEU A 206 -3.80 11.58 -37.98
N ARG A 207 -2.92 12.22 -38.76
CA ARG A 207 -3.26 13.39 -39.59
C ARG A 207 -4.22 12.98 -40.71
N ARG A 208 -5.52 13.22 -40.50
CA ARG A 208 -6.60 12.97 -41.46
C ARG A 208 -6.59 13.97 -42.64
N HIS A 209 -5.55 13.92 -43.47
CA HIS A 209 -5.44 14.73 -44.69
C HIS A 209 -6.58 14.40 -45.67
N ARG A 210 -7.57 15.29 -45.79
CA ARG A 210 -8.47 15.30 -46.96
C ARG A 210 -7.71 15.84 -48.17
N GLY A 211 -7.67 15.05 -49.25
CA GLY A 211 -7.03 15.44 -50.50
C GLY A 211 -7.75 16.59 -51.22
N SER A 212 -6.98 17.40 -51.93
CA SER A 212 -7.48 18.55 -52.70
C SER A 212 -8.06 18.14 -54.06
N GLY A 213 -9.40 18.15 -54.18
CA GLY A 213 -10.11 18.07 -55.46
C GLY A 213 -10.64 19.44 -55.90
N ARG A 214 -10.37 19.84 -57.15
CA ARG A 214 -10.92 21.08 -57.75
C ARG A 214 -12.17 20.78 -58.58
N SER A 215 -13.26 21.48 -58.31
CA SER A 215 -14.33 21.76 -59.28
C SER A 215 -15.07 23.04 -58.91
N ASN A 216 -15.41 23.88 -59.90
CA ASN A 216 -16.09 25.15 -59.68
C ASN A 216 -17.60 24.98 -59.48
N GLN A 217 -18.18 25.75 -58.55
CA GLN A 217 -19.40 26.54 -58.78
C GLN A 217 -19.58 27.60 -57.67
N GLN A 218 -20.37 28.64 -57.95
CA GLN A 218 -20.57 29.83 -57.09
C GLN A 218 -21.94 29.82 -56.38
N PRO A 219 -22.21 30.72 -55.41
CA PRO A 219 -22.96 30.36 -54.20
C PRO A 219 -24.46 30.68 -54.23
N SER A 220 -25.19 30.04 -53.32
CA SER A 220 -26.52 30.45 -52.84
C SER A 220 -26.55 30.51 -51.31
N GLN A 221 -27.45 31.32 -50.75
CA GLN A 221 -27.49 31.65 -49.31
C GLN A 221 -28.53 30.81 -48.56
N SER A 222 -28.18 30.25 -47.41
CA SER A 222 -28.99 30.24 -46.16
C SER A 222 -28.35 29.36 -45.08
N PRO A 223 -28.37 29.76 -43.79
CA PRO A 223 -28.04 28.88 -42.67
C PRO A 223 -29.28 28.08 -42.22
N PRO A 224 -29.14 26.81 -41.79
CA PRO A 224 -30.22 26.08 -41.15
C PRO A 224 -30.56 26.67 -39.77
N GLN A 225 -31.85 26.69 -39.43
CA GLN A 225 -32.34 27.23 -38.16
C GLN A 225 -32.02 26.28 -36.98
N GLY A 226 -31.62 26.85 -35.83
CA GLY A 226 -31.41 26.08 -34.61
C GLY A 226 -32.72 25.72 -33.90
N HIS A 227 -32.75 24.58 -33.21
CA HIS A 227 -33.87 24.21 -32.34
C HIS A 227 -34.03 25.18 -31.17
N GLN A 228 -35.25 25.66 -30.92
CA GLN A 228 -35.58 26.44 -29.71
C GLN A 228 -35.68 25.53 -28.48
N LEU A 229 -35.06 25.96 -27.38
CA LEU A 229 -35.30 25.41 -26.04
C LEU A 229 -36.45 26.16 -25.35
N PRO A 230 -37.29 25.50 -24.52
CA PRO A 230 -38.45 26.15 -23.90
C PRO A 230 -38.10 27.27 -22.91
N SER A 231 -38.88 28.36 -22.96
CA SER A 231 -38.71 29.56 -22.14
C SER A 231 -39.16 29.41 -20.69
N ARG A 232 -38.34 28.71 -19.87
CA ARG A 232 -38.44 28.70 -18.39
C ARG A 232 -37.14 28.98 -17.63
N LEU A 233 -36.05 29.30 -18.33
CA LEU A 233 -34.76 29.71 -17.72
C LEU A 233 -34.42 31.17 -18.04
N ALA A 234 -35.28 32.08 -17.59
CA ALA A 234 -35.08 33.52 -17.69
C ALA A 234 -35.53 34.21 -16.39
N ASN A 235 -34.65 34.21 -15.38
CA ASN A 235 -34.52 35.22 -14.30
C ASN A 235 -33.45 34.76 -13.30
N GLY A 236 -32.56 35.66 -12.88
CA GLY A 236 -31.45 35.38 -11.96
C GLY A 236 -30.25 36.27 -12.29
N ALA A 237 -30.01 37.31 -11.48
CA ALA A 237 -29.09 38.39 -11.84
C ALA A 237 -27.63 38.14 -11.42
N THR A 238 -26.71 38.71 -12.18
CA THR A 238 -25.26 38.74 -11.94
C THR A 238 -24.88 39.35 -10.59
N PHE A 239 -23.82 38.83 -9.97
CA PHE A 239 -22.98 39.58 -9.03
C PHE A 239 -21.52 39.54 -9.49
N ARG A 240 -20.78 40.65 -9.33
CA ARG A 240 -19.34 40.75 -9.64
C ARG A 240 -18.54 40.75 -8.34
N PRO A 241 -17.31 40.18 -8.33
CA PRO A 241 -16.39 40.37 -7.22
C PRO A 241 -15.88 41.81 -7.19
N ARG A 242 -15.47 42.28 -6.02
CA ARG A 242 -14.68 43.51 -5.88
C ARG A 242 -13.49 43.26 -4.94
N GLN A 243 -12.35 43.76 -5.36
CA GLN A 243 -11.03 43.62 -4.77
C GLN A 243 -10.64 44.97 -4.16
N GLU A 244 -10.16 45.00 -2.91
CA GLU A 244 -9.53 46.18 -2.33
C GLU A 244 -8.54 45.77 -1.22
N THR A 245 -7.43 46.49 -1.13
CA THR A 245 -6.31 46.30 -0.19
C THR A 245 -5.85 47.68 0.30
N ILE A 246 -5.28 47.75 1.51
CA ILE A 246 -4.16 48.62 1.97
C ILE A 246 -4.23 48.83 3.50
N GLU A 247 -3.06 49.13 4.08
CA GLU A 247 -2.76 49.27 5.52
C GLU A 247 -3.23 50.60 6.13
N GLY A 248 -3.28 50.71 7.47
CA GLY A 248 -3.44 52.02 8.11
C GLY A 248 -3.76 52.01 9.61
N SER A 249 -2.81 52.43 10.43
CA SER A 249 -2.97 52.92 11.82
C SER A 249 -2.10 54.21 11.94
N PRO A 250 -2.15 55.05 13.01
CA PRO A 250 -2.76 54.85 14.34
C PRO A 250 -3.48 56.10 14.93
N GLN A 251 -3.77 56.06 16.24
CA GLN A 251 -4.06 57.20 17.16
C GLN A 251 -5.40 57.96 17.01
N ALA A 252 -5.99 58.62 18.03
CA ALA A 252 -5.95 58.48 19.51
C ALA A 252 -6.99 59.48 20.15
N VAL A 253 -6.97 59.64 21.49
CA VAL A 253 -7.39 60.85 22.26
C VAL A 253 -8.87 61.00 22.73
N ARG A 254 -9.09 60.67 24.03
CA ARG A 254 -9.84 61.42 25.10
C ARG A 254 -11.39 61.52 25.06
N GLN A 255 -12.10 61.10 26.13
CA GLN A 255 -12.58 61.83 27.36
C GLN A 255 -13.93 62.56 27.18
N ALA A 256 -14.80 62.72 28.20
CA ALA A 256 -14.90 62.11 29.56
C ALA A 256 -16.32 62.34 30.15
N GLU A 257 -16.56 61.74 31.33
CA GLU A 257 -17.67 62.04 32.28
C GLU A 257 -19.11 61.75 31.79
N GLU A 258 -20.10 61.50 32.66
CA GLU A 258 -20.19 61.69 34.12
C GLU A 258 -20.87 60.48 34.84
N HIS A 259 -20.92 60.48 36.17
CA HIS A 259 -21.47 59.43 37.06
C HIS A 259 -22.45 60.08 38.06
N PRO A 260 -23.47 59.41 38.66
CA PRO A 260 -23.16 58.48 39.79
C PRO A 260 -24.17 57.34 40.13
N GLN A 261 -23.63 56.26 40.70
CA GLN A 261 -24.13 55.46 41.86
C GLN A 261 -25.63 55.07 42.00
N ARG A 262 -25.93 53.75 42.08
CA ARG A 262 -26.18 53.00 43.35
C ARG A 262 -26.64 51.53 43.13
N GLU A 263 -26.00 50.61 43.86
CA GLU A 263 -26.49 49.27 44.26
C GLU A 263 -27.17 49.35 45.68
N PRO A 264 -27.71 48.30 46.35
CA PRO A 264 -27.60 46.83 46.12
C PRO A 264 -28.85 45.94 46.39
N HIS A 265 -28.71 44.60 46.20
CA HIS A 265 -29.43 43.48 46.88
C HIS A 265 -30.98 43.35 46.70
N SER A 266 -31.67 42.22 46.96
CA SER A 266 -31.37 40.75 46.94
C SER A 266 -32.66 39.92 47.22
N GLN A 267 -32.69 38.61 46.88
CA GLN A 267 -33.72 37.60 47.28
C GLN A 267 -35.15 37.82 46.68
N LEU A 268 -36.16 36.92 46.66
CA LEU A 268 -36.42 35.48 46.99
C LEU A 268 -37.03 34.78 45.71
N GLN A 269 -37.08 33.46 45.47
CA GLN A 269 -37.83 32.35 46.13
C GLN A 269 -39.38 32.54 46.19
N SER A 270 -40.27 31.54 45.99
CA SER A 270 -40.12 30.08 45.79
C SER A 270 -41.41 29.35 45.27
N GLU A 271 -41.32 28.02 45.11
CA GLU A 271 -42.35 26.96 44.87
C GLU A 271 -43.25 27.04 43.60
N ARG A 272 -43.74 25.97 42.94
CA ARG A 272 -43.93 24.50 43.16
C ARG A 272 -45.27 24.04 43.76
N ARG A 273 -45.97 23.14 43.05
CA ARG A 273 -46.69 21.88 43.43
C ARG A 273 -47.34 21.27 42.16
N GLU A 274 -47.38 19.95 41.90
CA GLU A 274 -48.08 18.82 42.57
C GLU A 274 -49.64 18.97 42.43
N ASP A 275 -50.46 17.98 42.03
CA ASP A 275 -50.25 16.51 42.02
C ASP A 275 -51.26 15.65 41.15
N GLN A 276 -50.96 14.34 41.01
CA GLN A 276 -51.83 13.13 40.88
C GLN A 276 -52.88 12.82 39.75
N HIS A 277 -52.61 11.71 39.01
CA HIS A 277 -53.42 10.48 38.77
C HIS A 277 -54.90 10.45 38.30
N GLN A 278 -55.20 9.67 37.22
CA GLN A 278 -55.97 8.39 37.30
C GLN A 278 -55.95 7.54 35.99
N GLN A 279 -56.59 6.35 36.02
CA GLN A 279 -56.58 5.24 35.01
C GLN A 279 -58.02 4.93 34.54
N LEU A 280 -58.39 3.96 33.67
CA LEU A 280 -57.77 2.79 32.99
C LEU A 280 -58.06 2.89 31.45
N SER A 281 -58.00 1.91 30.52
CA SER A 281 -57.73 0.45 30.46
C SER A 281 -57.32 0.11 28.99
N GLY A 282 -56.74 -1.03 28.58
CA GLY A 282 -56.35 -2.25 29.28
C GLY A 282 -57.15 -3.50 28.86
N ASN A 283 -56.55 -4.40 28.06
CA ASN A 283 -56.94 -5.79 27.77
C ASN A 283 -55.68 -6.58 27.29
N HIS A 284 -55.67 -7.92 27.28
CA HIS A 284 -54.41 -8.71 27.43
C HIS A 284 -54.33 -10.01 26.58
N VAL A 285 -53.25 -10.78 26.79
CA VAL A 285 -52.93 -12.17 26.32
C VAL A 285 -52.10 -12.30 25.03
N GLU A 286 -51.03 -13.12 25.12
CA GLU A 286 -50.08 -13.53 24.07
C GLU A 286 -50.64 -14.68 23.19
N PRO A 287 -49.91 -15.08 22.13
CA PRO A 287 -49.18 -16.34 22.29
C PRO A 287 -47.81 -16.42 21.60
N ASP A 288 -46.84 -17.06 22.26
CA ASP A 288 -45.67 -17.67 21.62
C ASP A 288 -46.08 -18.75 20.60
N PRO A 289 -45.30 -18.95 19.53
CA PRO A 289 -44.68 -20.27 19.39
C PRO A 289 -43.26 -20.27 18.79
N ILE A 290 -42.29 -20.71 19.59
CA ILE A 290 -41.28 -21.74 19.29
C ILE A 290 -40.77 -21.81 17.84
N HIS A 291 -39.54 -21.35 17.60
CA HIS A 291 -38.58 -22.09 16.77
C HIS A 291 -37.13 -21.89 17.27
N PRO A 292 -36.18 -22.77 16.91
CA PRO A 292 -35.12 -23.16 17.84
C PRO A 292 -33.91 -22.22 17.83
N ASP A 293 -33.37 -21.99 19.02
CA ASP A 293 -32.02 -21.48 19.17
C ASP A 293 -31.02 -22.57 18.74
N LEU A 294 -30.36 -22.33 17.60
CA LEU A 294 -29.16 -23.04 17.17
C LEU A 294 -27.99 -22.07 17.15
N GLY A 295 -27.71 -21.49 18.32
CA GLY A 295 -26.43 -20.90 18.70
C GLY A 295 -25.29 -21.90 18.56
N LEU A 296 -24.88 -22.14 17.32
CA LEU A 296 -23.58 -22.73 16.97
C LEU A 296 -22.51 -21.66 17.23
N GLU A 297 -22.24 -21.44 18.52
CA GLU A 297 -20.95 -20.96 18.98
C GLU A 297 -19.91 -22.02 18.58
N THR A 298 -19.46 -21.96 17.33
CA THR A 298 -18.26 -22.68 16.91
C THR A 298 -17.10 -22.03 17.62
N GLU A 299 -16.79 -22.53 18.81
CA GLU A 299 -15.50 -22.28 19.44
C GLU A 299 -14.41 -22.44 18.38
N PRO A 300 -13.47 -21.49 18.25
CA PRO A 300 -12.25 -21.81 17.56
C PRO A 300 -11.62 -22.97 18.34
N GLN A 301 -11.56 -24.16 17.75
CA GLN A 301 -10.96 -25.34 18.36
C GLN A 301 -9.45 -25.10 18.55
N GLY A 302 -9.13 -24.37 19.61
CA GLY A 302 -7.80 -24.32 20.19
C GLY A 302 -7.48 -25.73 20.60
N THR A 303 -6.59 -26.37 19.84
CA THR A 303 -6.00 -27.64 20.22
C THR A 303 -5.48 -27.53 21.64
N GLU A 304 -5.92 -28.44 22.53
CA GLU A 304 -5.46 -28.51 23.93
C GLU A 304 -3.99 -28.97 24.02
N GLU A 305 -3.07 -28.25 23.38
CA GLU A 305 -1.63 -28.42 23.52
C GLU A 305 -1.15 -27.83 24.85
N SER A 306 -1.64 -28.44 25.94
CA SER A 306 -0.97 -28.55 27.24
C SER A 306 -0.47 -27.23 27.86
N GLU A 307 -1.17 -26.74 28.89
CA GLU A 307 -0.65 -25.71 29.82
C GLU A 307 0.68 -26.14 30.50
N ARG A 308 1.81 -25.93 29.81
CA ARG A 308 3.13 -25.85 30.43
C ARG A 308 3.40 -24.38 30.72
N GLY A 309 3.74 -24.07 31.98
CA GLY A 309 4.00 -22.70 32.39
C GLY A 309 5.25 -22.12 31.73
N HIS A 310 5.11 -21.50 30.57
CA HIS A 310 6.21 -20.81 29.89
C HIS A 310 6.60 -19.50 30.63
N LEU A 311 7.79 -18.98 30.32
CA LEU A 311 8.25 -17.65 30.75
C LEU A 311 7.80 -16.63 29.71
N VAL A 312 6.79 -15.80 30.04
CA VAL A 312 6.06 -15.02 29.03
C VAL A 312 6.56 -13.57 28.91
N GLU A 313 6.83 -12.92 30.04
CA GLU A 313 7.29 -11.51 30.09
C GLU A 313 8.58 -11.40 30.89
N VAL A 314 9.40 -10.40 30.55
CA VAL A 314 10.67 -10.06 31.20
C VAL A 314 10.63 -8.59 31.59
N ARG A 315 11.17 -8.25 32.76
CA ARG A 315 11.43 -6.85 33.16
C ARG A 315 12.75 -6.73 33.92
N ILE A 316 13.32 -5.53 33.94
CA ILE A 316 14.52 -5.21 34.70
C ILE A 316 14.27 -4.10 35.72
N HIS A 317 14.82 -4.28 36.92
CA HIS A 317 14.81 -3.25 37.96
C HIS A 317 16.21 -2.61 38.08
N PRO A 318 16.34 -1.27 38.01
CA PRO A 318 17.61 -0.60 38.27
C PRO A 318 17.99 -0.77 39.75
N VAL A 319 19.26 -1.10 40.03
CA VAL A 319 19.74 -1.36 41.41
C VAL A 319 21.01 -0.58 41.78
N LEU A 320 21.92 -0.35 40.83
CA LEU A 320 23.11 0.50 41.02
C LEU A 320 22.98 1.90 40.39
N SER A 321 22.01 2.07 39.49
CA SER A 321 21.79 3.31 38.75
C SER A 321 20.84 4.25 39.50
N ASN A 322 21.28 5.49 39.73
CA ASN A 322 20.45 6.58 40.28
C ASN A 322 19.41 7.04 39.25
N TYR A 323 18.33 6.27 39.13
CA TYR A 323 17.29 6.46 38.13
C TYR A 323 16.52 7.78 38.33
N ARG A 324 16.49 8.62 37.28
CA ARG A 324 15.79 9.92 37.26
C ARG A 324 14.70 10.03 36.18
N GLY A 325 14.18 8.89 35.73
CA GLY A 325 13.18 8.79 34.66
C GLY A 325 13.82 8.83 33.27
N GLY A 326 13.86 7.68 32.58
CA GLY A 326 14.49 7.53 31.26
C GLY A 326 14.66 6.04 30.89
N LEU A 327 15.51 5.75 29.91
CA LEU A 327 15.74 4.39 29.44
C LEU A 327 16.55 3.57 30.48
N VAL A 328 15.94 2.51 31.03
CA VAL A 328 16.64 1.57 31.93
C VAL A 328 17.43 0.57 31.08
N THR A 329 18.77 0.56 31.21
CA THR A 329 19.65 -0.32 30.43
C THR A 329 20.36 -1.40 31.24
N GLU A 330 20.43 -1.28 32.57
CA GLU A 330 21.13 -2.23 33.43
C GLU A 330 20.32 -2.50 34.71
N GLY A 331 20.14 -3.78 35.08
CA GLY A 331 19.27 -4.15 36.19
C GLY A 331 19.16 -5.65 36.47
N VAL A 332 18.48 -5.96 37.59
CA VAL A 332 18.12 -7.32 38.00
C VAL A 332 16.93 -7.81 37.17
N VAL A 333 17.01 -9.04 36.65
CA VAL A 333 15.98 -9.68 35.82
C VAL A 333 14.89 -10.31 36.67
N GLU A 334 13.64 -9.91 36.42
CA GLU A 334 12.45 -10.65 36.81
C GLU A 334 11.71 -11.18 35.57
N VAL A 335 11.12 -12.36 35.69
CA VAL A 335 10.29 -12.99 34.65
C VAL A 335 8.90 -13.32 35.19
N LYS A 336 7.90 -13.31 34.31
CA LYS A 336 6.51 -13.63 34.65
C LYS A 336 6.19 -15.07 34.32
N HIS A 337 5.72 -15.82 35.31
CA HIS A 337 5.42 -17.25 35.23
C HIS A 337 4.20 -17.59 36.10
N SER A 338 3.16 -18.15 35.47
CA SER A 338 1.81 -18.33 36.04
C SER A 338 1.26 -17.02 36.62
N GLY A 339 1.25 -15.96 35.80
CA GLY A 339 0.75 -14.61 36.14
C GLY A 339 1.60 -13.81 37.15
N LYS A 340 2.54 -14.44 37.86
CA LYS A 340 3.33 -13.83 38.94
C LYS A 340 4.74 -13.49 38.49
N TRP A 341 5.24 -12.33 38.91
CA TRP A 341 6.63 -11.91 38.74
C TRP A 341 7.55 -12.65 39.70
N ARG A 342 8.70 -13.11 39.19
CA ARG A 342 9.62 -14.00 39.90
C ARG A 342 11.07 -13.68 39.53
N HIS A 343 11.98 -13.84 40.48
CA HIS A 343 13.41 -13.64 40.27
C HIS A 343 14.06 -14.83 39.55
N VAL A 344 15.02 -14.52 38.68
CA VAL A 344 15.91 -15.52 38.05
C VAL A 344 17.25 -15.58 38.79
N CYS A 345 17.78 -16.78 38.96
CA CYS A 345 19.09 -17.07 39.56
C CYS A 345 20.23 -16.96 38.52
N ASP A 346 21.43 -16.51 38.91
CA ASP A 346 22.59 -16.40 38.01
C ASP A 346 23.28 -17.74 37.68
N HIS A 347 22.81 -18.86 38.25
CA HIS A 347 23.33 -20.20 37.93
C HIS A 347 23.07 -20.57 36.47
N GLY A 348 24.17 -20.71 35.71
CA GLY A 348 24.12 -20.99 34.27
C GLY A 348 23.67 -19.81 33.41
N TRP A 349 23.48 -18.62 33.99
CA TRP A 349 23.19 -17.40 33.24
C TRP A 349 24.48 -16.82 32.65
N ASP A 350 24.54 -16.74 31.32
CA ASP A 350 25.68 -16.22 30.56
C ASP A 350 25.27 -15.06 29.63
N LEU A 351 26.20 -14.57 28.81
CA LEU A 351 25.94 -13.47 27.89
C LEU A 351 24.91 -13.82 26.80
N SER A 352 24.72 -15.12 26.49
CA SER A 352 23.69 -15.57 25.56
C SER A 352 22.30 -15.51 26.19
N SER A 353 22.14 -15.93 27.45
CA SER A 353 20.91 -15.69 28.21
C SER A 353 20.62 -14.18 28.37
N SER A 354 21.63 -13.37 28.65
CA SER A 354 21.50 -11.89 28.67
C SER A 354 21.07 -11.31 27.32
N ARG A 355 21.57 -11.83 26.20
CA ARG A 355 21.21 -11.37 24.84
C ARG A 355 19.74 -11.61 24.53
N VAL A 356 19.20 -12.78 24.86
CA VAL A 356 17.76 -13.08 24.66
C VAL A 356 16.89 -12.22 25.60
N ALA A 357 17.29 -12.06 26.86
CA ALA A 357 16.58 -11.20 27.80
C ALA A 357 16.55 -9.72 27.35
N CYS A 358 17.70 -9.17 26.93
CA CYS A 358 17.77 -7.82 26.35
C CYS A 358 16.94 -7.71 25.06
N GLY A 359 16.91 -8.76 24.23
CA GLY A 359 16.03 -8.86 23.06
C GLY A 359 14.55 -8.73 23.40
N MET A 360 14.06 -9.47 24.41
CA MET A 360 12.68 -9.34 24.89
C MET A 360 12.38 -7.96 25.50
N LEU A 361 13.39 -7.30 26.07
CA LEU A 361 13.32 -5.95 26.63
C LEU A 361 13.44 -4.84 25.56
N GLY A 362 13.55 -5.19 24.27
CA GLY A 362 13.60 -4.24 23.16
C GLY A 362 14.99 -3.72 22.77
N PHE A 363 16.06 -4.36 23.24
CA PHE A 363 17.44 -3.97 22.96
C PHE A 363 18.15 -4.94 21.98
N PRO A 364 18.86 -4.45 20.95
CA PRO A 364 19.48 -5.29 19.92
C PRO A 364 20.67 -6.14 20.41
N ALA A 365 21.29 -5.77 21.54
CA ALA A 365 22.47 -6.45 22.07
C ALA A 365 22.58 -6.35 23.60
N ALA A 366 23.46 -7.18 24.17
CA ALA A 366 23.81 -7.21 25.58
C ALA A 366 25.34 -7.14 25.77
N GLU A 367 25.77 -6.59 26.91
CA GLU A 367 27.16 -6.46 27.35
C GLU A 367 27.40 -7.20 28.68
N ALA A 368 28.67 -7.34 29.07
CA ALA A 368 29.03 -7.78 30.42
C ALA A 368 28.84 -6.64 31.44
N PHE A 369 28.38 -6.98 32.64
CA PHE A 369 28.16 -6.05 33.76
C PHE A 369 29.20 -6.24 34.89
N ASP A 370 29.28 -5.30 35.83
CA ASP A 370 30.16 -5.38 37.00
C ASP A 370 29.66 -6.43 38.01
N LYS A 371 30.00 -7.70 37.76
CA LYS A 371 29.63 -8.82 38.64
C LYS A 371 30.17 -8.67 40.08
N PRO A 372 31.40 -8.18 40.33
CA PRO A 372 31.87 -7.83 41.68
C PRO A 372 30.96 -6.82 42.42
N ALA A 373 30.55 -5.72 41.79
CA ALA A 373 29.71 -4.70 42.43
C ALA A 373 28.32 -5.24 42.80
N TYR A 374 27.65 -5.94 41.88
CA TYR A 374 26.36 -6.57 42.15
C TYR A 374 26.45 -7.65 43.22
N ARG A 375 27.52 -8.46 43.24
CA ARG A 375 27.74 -9.48 44.27
C ARG A 375 27.93 -8.87 45.66
N LYS A 376 28.76 -7.83 45.80
CA LYS A 376 28.96 -7.11 47.06
C LYS A 376 27.65 -6.53 47.60
N LEU A 377 26.79 -5.99 46.72
CA LEU A 377 25.48 -5.48 47.10
C LEU A 377 24.52 -6.60 47.53
N TRP A 378 24.52 -7.73 46.83
CA TRP A 378 23.71 -8.91 47.15
C TRP A 378 24.06 -9.49 48.53
N GLU A 379 25.35 -9.69 48.81
CA GLU A 379 25.85 -10.15 50.11
C GLU A 379 25.48 -9.18 51.23
N SER A 380 25.63 -7.87 51.01
CA SER A 380 25.21 -6.82 51.96
C SER A 380 23.71 -6.83 52.24
N LYS A 381 22.85 -6.99 51.22
CA LYS A 381 21.39 -7.06 51.38
C LYS A 381 20.91 -8.39 51.98
N LEU A 382 21.66 -9.48 51.85
CA LEU A 382 21.36 -10.74 52.54
C LEU A 382 21.69 -10.66 54.03
N ALA A 383 22.77 -9.97 54.40
CA ALA A 383 23.18 -9.78 55.79
C ALA A 383 22.15 -8.93 56.59
N ASP A 384 21.63 -7.86 55.98
CA ASP A 384 20.59 -7.00 56.54
C ASP A 384 19.27 -7.76 56.81
N PRO A 385 18.79 -7.85 58.07
CA PRO A 385 17.51 -8.48 58.39
C PRO A 385 16.28 -7.73 57.84
N SER A 386 16.40 -6.42 57.60
CA SER A 386 15.29 -5.55 57.19
C SER A 386 15.10 -5.46 55.67
N SER A 387 16.01 -6.04 54.89
CA SER A 387 16.01 -5.86 53.44
C SER A 387 14.80 -6.49 52.75
N GLY A 388 14.29 -5.81 51.70
CA GLY A 388 13.19 -6.33 50.88
C GLY A 388 13.51 -7.68 50.22
N ILE A 389 14.79 -7.98 49.98
CA ILE A 389 15.25 -9.27 49.46
C ILE A 389 14.96 -10.39 50.47
N ARG A 390 15.24 -10.18 51.76
CA ARG A 390 14.94 -11.17 52.82
C ARG A 390 13.43 -11.43 52.95
N THR A 391 12.62 -10.40 52.77
CA THR A 391 11.15 -10.51 52.69
C THR A 391 10.67 -11.25 51.43
N GLN A 392 11.29 -11.05 50.27
CA GLN A 392 10.98 -11.79 49.04
C GLN A 392 11.39 -13.27 49.11
N ILE A 393 12.44 -13.60 49.86
CA ILE A 393 12.88 -14.98 50.15
C ILE A 393 11.81 -15.70 50.97
N GLN A 394 11.37 -15.11 52.08
CA GLN A 394 10.27 -15.66 52.90
C GLN A 394 8.98 -15.88 52.09
N LYS A 395 8.68 -14.99 51.15
CA LYS A 395 7.53 -15.08 50.22
C LYS A 395 7.74 -16.07 49.05
N LYS A 396 8.82 -16.86 49.02
CA LYS A 396 9.16 -17.83 47.96
C LYS A 396 9.10 -17.24 46.54
N SER A 397 9.66 -16.06 46.31
CA SER A 397 9.61 -15.35 45.02
C SER A 397 10.52 -15.92 43.91
N TYR A 398 11.43 -16.85 44.25
CA TYR A 398 12.46 -17.41 43.35
C TYR A 398 12.07 -18.81 42.85
N TRP A 399 11.52 -18.93 41.64
CA TRP A 399 11.13 -20.23 41.05
C TRP A 399 11.92 -20.61 39.78
N VAL A 400 12.84 -19.75 39.31
CA VAL A 400 13.65 -20.02 38.13
C VAL A 400 15.10 -20.24 38.56
N GLU A 401 15.53 -21.50 38.58
CA GLU A 401 16.80 -21.94 39.13
C GLU A 401 17.96 -21.78 38.15
N LYS A 402 17.68 -21.96 36.85
CA LYS A 402 18.67 -21.91 35.77
C LYS A 402 17.99 -21.63 34.44
N VAL A 403 18.54 -20.73 33.62
CA VAL A 403 18.12 -20.48 32.24
C VAL A 403 19.36 -20.38 31.36
N ARG A 404 19.42 -21.22 30.32
CA ARG A 404 20.54 -21.23 29.37
C ARG A 404 20.03 -21.14 27.93
N CYS A 405 20.34 -20.04 27.29
CA CYS A 405 20.05 -19.79 25.87
C CYS A 405 21.28 -20.03 24.98
N GLN A 406 21.06 -20.20 23.68
CA GLN A 406 22.09 -20.18 22.64
C GLN A 406 22.43 -18.74 22.19
N GLY A 407 21.52 -17.78 22.42
CA GLY A 407 21.69 -16.36 22.05
C GLY A 407 21.06 -16.00 20.70
N VAL A 408 20.23 -16.89 20.14
CA VAL A 408 19.51 -16.72 18.86
C VAL A 408 17.98 -16.77 19.04
N GLU A 409 17.53 -17.26 20.18
CA GLU A 409 16.12 -17.38 20.55
C GLU A 409 15.43 -16.00 20.60
N ALA A 410 14.17 -15.95 20.16
CA ALA A 410 13.35 -14.74 20.23
C ALA A 410 12.85 -14.46 21.66
N SER A 411 12.72 -15.51 22.48
CA SER A 411 12.20 -15.45 23.85
C SER A 411 12.88 -16.45 24.79
N LEU A 412 12.96 -16.11 26.09
CA LEU A 412 13.42 -17.01 27.15
C LEU A 412 12.54 -18.26 27.30
N SER A 413 11.31 -18.27 26.76
CA SER A 413 10.46 -19.48 26.71
C SER A 413 10.99 -20.57 25.79
N GLN A 414 11.86 -20.24 24.84
CA GLN A 414 12.52 -21.17 23.91
C GLN A 414 13.84 -21.72 24.47
N CYS A 415 14.41 -21.08 25.50
CA CYS A 415 15.67 -21.48 26.12
C CYS A 415 15.50 -22.66 27.09
N HIS A 416 16.57 -23.44 27.28
CA HIS A 416 16.56 -24.52 28.26
C HIS A 416 16.51 -23.95 29.68
N SER A 417 15.41 -24.20 30.39
CA SER A 417 15.13 -23.64 31.71
C SER A 417 14.77 -24.73 32.73
N GLN A 418 15.24 -24.53 33.97
CA GLN A 418 14.94 -25.37 35.13
C GLN A 418 14.16 -24.53 36.15
N LEU A 419 12.93 -24.96 36.44
CA LEU A 419 12.08 -24.37 37.47
C LEU A 419 12.31 -25.11 38.79
N SER A 420 12.44 -24.39 39.90
CA SER A 420 12.68 -25.01 41.21
C SER A 420 11.39 -25.53 41.84
N LEU A 421 11.48 -26.70 42.48
CA LEU A 421 10.39 -27.24 43.28
C LEU A 421 10.23 -26.43 44.59
N PRO A 422 9.02 -26.28 45.17
CA PRO A 422 8.75 -25.37 46.31
C PRO A 422 9.39 -25.70 47.67
N ARG A 423 10.42 -26.57 47.70
CA ARG A 423 11.05 -27.19 48.88
C ARG A 423 12.47 -26.67 49.19
N SER A 424 13.07 -25.79 48.38
CA SER A 424 14.31 -25.09 48.76
C SER A 424 14.01 -23.88 49.66
N GLU A 425 14.65 -23.81 50.82
CA GLU A 425 14.55 -22.67 51.75
C GLU A 425 15.51 -21.52 51.41
N VAL A 426 16.46 -21.75 50.49
CA VAL A 426 17.51 -20.79 50.14
C VAL A 426 17.37 -20.40 48.67
N PRO A 427 17.31 -19.09 48.32
CA PRO A 427 17.35 -18.66 46.93
C PRO A 427 18.72 -18.99 46.35
N CYS A 428 18.77 -19.47 45.10
CA CYS A 428 19.99 -19.47 44.27
C CYS A 428 21.27 -19.86 45.05
N ARG A 429 21.32 -21.06 45.66
CA ARG A 429 22.38 -21.45 46.62
C ARG A 429 23.79 -21.18 46.06
N GLY A 430 24.54 -20.25 46.66
CA GLY A 430 25.90 -19.89 46.21
C GLY A 430 25.97 -18.95 44.98
N GLY A 431 24.83 -18.47 44.50
CA GLY A 431 24.70 -17.48 43.43
C GLY A 431 23.99 -16.20 43.89
N MET A 432 23.48 -15.43 42.93
CA MET A 432 22.77 -14.17 43.12
C MET A 432 21.65 -14.00 42.07
N HIS A 433 20.96 -12.85 42.06
CA HIS A 433 20.05 -12.52 40.95
C HIS A 433 20.78 -12.54 39.60
N ALA A 434 20.11 -13.01 38.55
CA ALA A 434 20.50 -12.72 37.18
C ALA A 434 20.43 -11.20 36.93
N VAL A 435 21.46 -10.66 36.29
CA VAL A 435 21.62 -9.24 35.96
C VAL A 435 21.95 -9.14 34.49
N VAL A 436 21.39 -8.13 33.82
CA VAL A 436 21.67 -7.83 32.41
C VAL A 436 22.07 -6.38 32.25
N ARG A 437 22.86 -6.15 31.19
CA ARG A 437 23.26 -4.84 30.69
C ARG A 437 22.99 -4.83 29.19
N CYS A 438 22.03 -4.01 28.77
CA CYS A 438 21.52 -3.98 27.41
C CYS A 438 22.01 -2.73 26.67
N VAL A 439 22.27 -2.86 25.37
CA VAL A 439 22.81 -1.79 24.53
C VAL A 439 21.67 -1.12 23.75
N PRO A 440 21.39 0.18 23.94
CA PRO A 440 20.39 0.89 23.14
C PRO A 440 20.73 0.90 21.65
N GLY A 441 19.74 0.57 20.81
CA GLY A 441 19.83 0.77 19.36
C GLY A 441 20.00 2.24 18.99
N HIS A 442 20.51 2.50 17.79
CA HIS A 442 21.02 3.82 17.37
C HIS A 442 20.03 4.97 17.65
N GLN A 443 18.76 4.82 17.28
CA GLN A 443 17.69 5.79 17.53
C GLN A 443 17.50 6.15 19.02
N PHE A 444 17.72 5.19 19.93
CA PHE A 444 17.59 5.38 21.37
C PHE A 444 18.84 5.98 22.05
N ARG A 445 19.95 6.20 21.32
CA ARG A 445 21.21 6.72 21.89
C ARG A 445 21.23 8.24 22.10
N HIS A 446 20.20 8.96 21.66
CA HIS A 446 20.14 10.44 21.65
C HIS A 446 20.03 11.14 23.01
N GLN A 447 20.19 10.42 24.12
CA GLN A 447 20.53 11.02 25.42
C GLN A 447 22.05 11.23 25.62
N SER A 448 22.89 10.82 24.65
CA SER A 448 24.35 11.03 24.66
C SER A 448 24.79 12.11 23.66
N ARG A 449 25.73 12.98 24.07
CA ARG A 449 26.11 14.23 23.35
C ARG A 449 27.10 14.04 22.17
N THR A 450 27.15 12.86 21.58
CA THR A 450 28.02 12.56 20.43
C THR A 450 27.20 12.51 19.14
N PRO A 451 27.58 13.21 18.06
CA PRO A 451 26.99 13.00 16.75
C PRO A 451 27.07 11.52 16.35
N ALA A 452 26.00 10.98 15.76
CA ALA A 452 26.09 9.69 15.10
C ALA A 452 27.05 9.79 13.89
N PRO A 453 27.79 8.73 13.54
CA PRO A 453 28.37 8.61 12.21
C PRO A 453 27.29 8.77 11.13
N PRO A 454 27.62 9.23 9.91
CA PRO A 454 26.67 9.21 8.81
C PRO A 454 26.14 7.78 8.66
N ALA A 455 24.83 7.62 8.68
CA ALA A 455 24.21 6.31 8.54
C ALA A 455 24.55 5.76 7.15
N VAL A 456 25.08 4.54 7.11
CA VAL A 456 24.98 3.72 5.90
C VAL A 456 23.48 3.61 5.60
N PRO A 457 23.01 3.92 4.39
CA PRO A 457 21.58 3.91 4.09
C PRO A 457 20.99 2.54 4.47
N PRO A 458 19.87 2.51 5.22
CA PRO A 458 19.35 1.27 5.76
C PRO A 458 18.96 0.33 4.62
N VAL A 459 19.43 -0.91 4.68
CA VAL A 459 19.14 -1.93 3.65
C VAL A 459 17.75 -2.55 3.85
N VAL A 460 17.14 -2.34 5.03
CA VAL A 460 15.80 -2.79 5.38
C VAL A 460 15.03 -1.63 6.01
N ARG A 461 13.75 -1.46 5.67
CA ARG A 461 12.81 -0.49 6.27
C ARG A 461 11.49 -1.16 6.65
N LEU A 462 10.72 -0.48 7.51
CA LEU A 462 9.34 -0.85 7.84
C LEU A 462 8.38 0.24 7.32
N LYS A 463 7.28 -0.16 6.68
CA LYS A 463 6.19 0.72 6.21
C LYS A 463 4.84 0.30 6.80
N ALA A 464 3.85 1.19 6.74
CA ALA A 464 2.45 0.96 7.17
C ALA A 464 2.28 0.40 8.61
N GLY A 465 3.19 0.75 9.52
CA GLY A 465 3.17 0.34 10.93
C GLY A 465 2.54 1.39 11.86
N ALA A 466 1.57 0.99 12.68
CA ALA A 466 0.84 1.91 13.57
C ALA A 466 1.64 2.26 14.85
N ARG A 467 2.67 1.46 15.16
CA ARG A 467 3.51 1.57 16.37
C ARG A 467 4.99 1.54 15.97
N LEU A 468 5.87 2.11 16.81
CA LEU A 468 7.32 1.97 16.60
C LEU A 468 7.68 0.49 16.57
N GLY A 469 8.54 0.09 15.62
CA GLY A 469 8.99 -1.31 15.51
C GLY A 469 7.94 -2.29 14.97
N GLU A 470 6.82 -1.85 14.40
CA GLU A 470 6.00 -2.70 13.52
C GLU A 470 5.94 -2.18 12.09
N GLY A 471 5.59 -3.04 11.15
CA GLY A 471 5.31 -2.69 9.75
C GLY A 471 5.60 -3.82 8.76
N ARG A 472 5.21 -3.60 7.50
CA ARG A 472 5.61 -4.40 6.33
C ARG A 472 7.12 -4.29 6.12
N VAL A 473 7.80 -5.41 5.86
CA VAL A 473 9.25 -5.45 5.64
C VAL A 473 9.58 -5.19 4.17
N GLU A 474 10.37 -4.15 3.93
CA GLU A 474 10.89 -3.80 2.62
C GLU A 474 12.41 -3.74 2.64
N VAL A 475 13.05 -4.17 1.55
CA VAL A 475 14.49 -4.34 1.41
C VAL A 475 14.99 -3.54 0.21
N LEU A 476 16.11 -2.86 0.36
CA LEU A 476 16.76 -2.11 -0.70
C LEU A 476 17.74 -3.01 -1.46
N LYS A 477 17.51 -3.21 -2.76
CA LYS A 477 18.38 -4.00 -3.63
C LYS A 477 18.55 -3.31 -4.98
N GLU A 478 19.80 -3.19 -5.43
CA GLU A 478 20.15 -2.56 -6.72
C GLU A 478 19.54 -1.16 -6.89
N GLY A 479 19.46 -0.40 -5.79
CA GLY A 479 18.87 0.95 -5.75
C GLY A 479 17.34 0.99 -5.71
N LYS A 480 16.66 -0.16 -5.67
CA LYS A 480 15.20 -0.28 -5.65
C LYS A 480 14.69 -0.92 -4.36
N TRP A 481 13.70 -0.31 -3.73
CA TRP A 481 12.93 -0.94 -2.66
C TRP A 481 12.04 -2.04 -3.22
N GLY A 482 11.69 -3.00 -2.38
CA GLY A 482 10.80 -4.11 -2.71
C GLY A 482 10.57 -5.02 -1.50
N THR A 483 9.49 -5.81 -1.55
CA THR A 483 8.99 -6.56 -0.39
C THR A 483 9.61 -7.95 -0.27
N VAL A 484 9.27 -8.65 0.82
CA VAL A 484 9.69 -10.03 1.12
C VAL A 484 8.45 -10.92 1.22
N CYS A 485 8.47 -12.07 0.54
CA CYS A 485 7.35 -13.00 0.43
C CYS A 485 7.31 -14.02 1.59
N ASP A 486 6.11 -14.35 2.07
CA ASP A 486 5.85 -15.05 3.34
C ASP A 486 6.15 -16.55 3.43
N HIS A 487 6.54 -17.20 2.33
CA HIS A 487 6.98 -18.59 2.38
C HIS A 487 8.17 -18.75 3.34
N LEU A 488 8.02 -19.65 4.33
CA LEU A 488 9.01 -19.94 5.39
C LEU A 488 9.37 -18.75 6.32
N TRP A 489 8.57 -17.67 6.35
CA TRP A 489 8.79 -16.56 7.27
C TRP A 489 8.60 -16.99 8.74
N ASP A 490 9.57 -16.68 9.60
CA ASP A 490 9.59 -17.13 10.99
C ASP A 490 10.06 -16.04 11.99
N LEU A 491 9.96 -16.34 13.29
CA LEU A 491 10.40 -15.45 14.37
C LEU A 491 11.92 -15.23 14.38
N SER A 492 12.72 -16.13 13.80
CA SER A 492 14.18 -15.99 13.71
C SER A 492 14.56 -14.91 12.71
N ALA A 493 13.96 -14.94 11.51
CA ALA A 493 14.13 -13.94 10.47
C ALA A 493 13.54 -12.58 10.86
N ALA A 494 12.35 -12.56 11.45
CA ALA A 494 11.77 -11.34 12.03
C ALA A 494 12.68 -10.73 13.12
N SER A 495 13.33 -11.57 13.96
CA SER A 495 14.28 -11.10 14.98
C SER A 495 15.61 -10.61 14.41
N VAL A 496 15.99 -10.97 13.19
CA VAL A 496 17.10 -10.33 12.47
C VAL A 496 16.71 -8.92 12.06
N VAL A 497 15.55 -8.74 11.41
CA VAL A 497 15.02 -7.41 11.01
C VAL A 497 14.92 -6.46 12.20
N CYS A 498 14.30 -6.90 13.29
CA CYS A 498 14.15 -6.07 14.49
C CYS A 498 15.50 -5.61 15.05
N ARG A 499 16.49 -6.51 15.10
CA ARG A 499 17.83 -6.23 15.62
C ARG A 499 18.65 -5.34 14.67
N GLU A 500 18.54 -5.53 13.36
CA GLU A 500 19.16 -4.70 12.32
C GLU A 500 18.71 -3.24 12.46
N LEU A 501 17.40 -3.03 12.63
CA LEU A 501 16.78 -1.72 12.87
C LEU A 501 17.06 -1.15 14.27
N GLY A 502 17.71 -1.90 15.17
CA GLY A 502 18.06 -1.45 16.52
C GLY A 502 16.96 -1.58 17.57
N PHE A 503 15.92 -2.36 17.29
CA PHE A 503 14.97 -2.87 18.29
C PHE A 503 15.48 -4.18 18.92
N GLY A 504 14.64 -4.86 19.71
CA GLY A 504 14.95 -6.15 20.32
C GLY A 504 14.75 -7.35 19.38
N THR A 505 14.30 -8.47 19.95
CA THR A 505 13.78 -9.61 19.18
C THR A 505 12.39 -9.30 18.64
N ALA A 506 11.91 -10.12 17.69
CA ALA A 506 10.52 -10.06 17.26
C ALA A 506 9.58 -10.64 18.33
N LYS A 507 8.47 -9.96 18.56
CA LYS A 507 7.30 -10.44 19.29
C LYS A 507 6.42 -11.30 18.38
N GLU A 508 6.17 -10.83 17.16
CA GLU A 508 5.37 -11.53 16.13
C GLU A 508 6.09 -11.44 14.76
N ALA A 509 6.08 -12.56 14.03
CA ALA A 509 6.40 -12.63 12.62
C ALA A 509 5.08 -12.73 11.85
N LEU A 510 4.77 -11.73 11.02
CA LEU A 510 3.47 -11.59 10.38
C LEU A 510 3.56 -11.93 8.88
N THR A 511 2.53 -12.59 8.37
CA THR A 511 2.42 -13.09 6.99
C THR A 511 1.16 -12.56 6.32
N ARG A 512 0.95 -12.82 5.02
CA ARG A 512 -0.26 -12.45 4.27
C ARG A 512 -0.63 -10.96 4.36
N ALA A 513 0.36 -10.06 4.26
CA ALA A 513 0.20 -8.60 4.25
C ALA A 513 -0.61 -8.01 5.42
N GLN A 514 -0.52 -8.62 6.62
CA GLN A 514 -1.29 -8.20 7.80
C GLN A 514 -1.07 -6.74 8.23
N LEU A 515 0.05 -6.10 7.84
CA LEU A 515 0.31 -4.67 8.03
C LEU A 515 0.35 -3.91 6.69
N GLY A 516 -0.58 -4.22 5.77
CA GLY A 516 -0.73 -3.55 4.47
C GLY A 516 0.09 -4.21 3.36
N GLN A 517 -0.34 -4.04 2.10
CA GLN A 517 0.35 -4.58 0.91
C GLN A 517 1.37 -3.58 0.35
N GLY A 518 2.49 -4.06 -0.17
CA GLY A 518 3.44 -3.23 -0.93
C GLY A 518 3.10 -3.15 -2.42
N THR A 519 3.99 -2.51 -3.19
CA THR A 519 3.88 -2.36 -4.64
C THR A 519 5.22 -2.58 -5.34
N GLY A 520 5.19 -2.93 -6.63
CA GLY A 520 6.37 -3.01 -7.48
C GLY A 520 7.08 -4.37 -7.42
N LEU A 521 8.23 -4.43 -6.75
CA LEU A 521 9.11 -5.60 -6.75
C LEU A 521 9.00 -6.40 -5.44
N ILE A 522 9.09 -7.73 -5.57
CA ILE A 522 9.28 -8.66 -4.44
C ILE A 522 10.70 -9.22 -4.57
N HIS A 523 11.60 -8.86 -3.66
CA HIS A 523 13.05 -9.12 -3.81
C HIS A 523 13.48 -10.48 -3.24
N MET A 524 12.78 -10.99 -2.21
CA MET A 524 13.19 -12.18 -1.47
C MET A 524 12.00 -13.11 -1.20
N ASN A 525 12.28 -14.42 -1.15
CA ASN A 525 11.31 -15.49 -0.89
C ASN A 525 12.03 -16.63 -0.14
N SER A 526 11.33 -17.37 0.72
CA SER A 526 11.89 -18.55 1.42
C SER A 526 13.09 -18.21 2.31
N VAL A 527 13.04 -17.06 3.00
CA VAL A 527 14.12 -16.53 3.84
C VAL A 527 14.26 -17.36 5.11
N GLN A 528 15.46 -17.90 5.36
CA GLN A 528 15.76 -18.80 6.47
C GLN A 528 17.00 -18.31 7.21
N CYS A 529 16.81 -17.45 8.22
CA CYS A 529 17.89 -16.93 9.06
C CYS A 529 18.27 -17.91 10.18
N THR A 530 19.55 -17.98 10.56
CA THR A 530 20.03 -18.70 11.75
C THR A 530 19.84 -17.92 13.05
N GLY A 531 19.40 -16.66 12.97
CA GLY A 531 19.23 -15.73 14.09
C GLY A 531 20.53 -15.03 14.50
N ARG A 532 21.65 -15.27 13.81
CA ARG A 532 23.00 -14.70 14.09
C ARG A 532 23.40 -13.58 13.12
N GLU A 533 22.69 -13.45 12.02
CA GLU A 533 22.91 -12.50 10.93
C GLU A 533 22.86 -11.04 11.41
N ARG A 534 23.50 -10.14 10.65
CA ARG A 534 23.51 -8.71 10.97
C ARG A 534 22.47 -7.94 10.16
N SER A 535 22.26 -8.35 8.91
CA SER A 535 21.18 -7.89 8.04
C SER A 535 20.30 -9.06 7.63
N LEU A 536 19.02 -8.79 7.33
CA LEU A 536 18.15 -9.75 6.64
C LEU A 536 18.77 -10.25 5.32
N THR A 537 19.56 -9.40 4.66
CA THR A 537 20.23 -9.73 3.39
C THR A 537 21.37 -10.74 3.53
N ASP A 538 21.93 -10.95 4.74
CA ASP A 538 22.89 -12.02 5.02
C ASP A 538 22.22 -13.41 5.00
N CYS A 539 20.90 -13.48 5.21
CA CYS A 539 20.19 -14.74 5.40
C CYS A 539 20.04 -15.53 4.08
N PRO A 540 20.21 -16.87 4.11
CA PRO A 540 19.82 -17.75 3.02
C PRO A 540 18.38 -17.50 2.56
N HIS A 541 18.22 -17.13 1.29
CA HIS A 541 16.94 -16.86 0.65
C HIS A 541 16.95 -17.35 -0.80
N ARG A 542 15.78 -17.43 -1.42
CA ARG A 542 15.61 -17.74 -2.84
C ARG A 542 15.31 -16.46 -3.62
N PRO A 543 15.78 -16.33 -4.87
CA PRO A 543 15.22 -15.34 -5.79
C PRO A 543 13.74 -15.63 -6.01
N VAL A 544 12.96 -14.61 -6.39
CA VAL A 544 11.52 -14.74 -6.64
C VAL A 544 11.29 -14.97 -8.14
N PRO A 545 10.81 -16.16 -8.57
CA PRO A 545 10.33 -16.32 -9.94
C PRO A 545 9.14 -15.39 -10.22
N LEU A 546 9.05 -14.90 -11.45
CA LEU A 546 7.86 -14.19 -11.91
C LEU A 546 6.61 -15.03 -11.62
N TYR A 547 5.59 -14.41 -11.05
CA TYR A 547 4.31 -15.01 -10.66
C TYR A 547 4.33 -16.04 -9.51
N SER A 548 5.44 -16.21 -8.76
CA SER A 548 5.47 -17.14 -7.61
C SER A 548 4.93 -16.58 -6.29
N CYS A 549 4.83 -15.24 -6.18
CA CYS A 549 4.39 -14.50 -5.01
C CYS A 549 3.54 -13.31 -5.47
N LYS A 550 2.64 -12.84 -4.61
CA LYS A 550 1.85 -11.59 -4.78
C LYS A 550 2.04 -10.70 -3.56
N HIS A 551 1.74 -9.41 -3.66
CA HIS A 551 1.79 -8.50 -2.50
C HIS A 551 0.82 -8.87 -1.37
N SER A 552 -0.21 -9.68 -1.65
CA SER A 552 -1.05 -10.33 -0.63
C SER A 552 -0.31 -11.38 0.23
N GLN A 553 0.99 -11.58 -0.01
CA GLN A 553 1.92 -12.46 0.72
C GLN A 553 3.12 -11.68 1.29
N ASP A 554 3.08 -10.35 1.32
CA ASP A 554 4.15 -9.55 1.91
C ASP A 554 4.25 -9.83 3.42
N VAL A 555 5.48 -9.93 3.93
CA VAL A 555 5.74 -10.15 5.36
C VAL A 555 5.76 -8.83 6.13
N ALA A 556 5.47 -8.96 7.42
CA ALA A 556 5.56 -7.88 8.39
C ALA A 556 6.20 -8.39 9.69
N VAL A 557 6.60 -7.46 10.55
CA VAL A 557 7.13 -7.76 11.90
C VAL A 557 6.46 -6.91 12.96
N ARG A 558 6.51 -7.40 14.20
CA ARG A 558 6.38 -6.59 15.42
C ARG A 558 7.56 -6.87 16.31
N CYS A 559 8.35 -5.83 16.57
CA CYS A 559 9.55 -5.90 17.39
C CYS A 559 9.21 -5.61 18.86
N ASN A 560 10.00 -6.17 19.77
CA ASN A 560 10.06 -5.66 21.14
C ASN A 560 10.73 -4.28 21.11
N VAL A 561 10.11 -3.30 21.76
CA VAL A 561 10.55 -1.90 21.84
C VAL A 561 10.83 -1.58 23.30
N PRO A 562 11.94 -0.90 23.65
CA PRO A 562 12.31 -0.72 25.03
C PRO A 562 11.52 0.42 25.67
N ASP A 563 11.08 0.23 26.91
CA ASP A 563 10.40 1.28 27.67
C ASP A 563 11.37 2.44 27.95
N SER A 564 11.05 3.59 27.36
CA SER A 564 11.80 4.84 27.44
C SER A 564 11.12 5.87 28.34
N GLY A 565 9.93 5.57 28.86
CA GLY A 565 9.08 6.51 29.60
C GLY A 565 8.46 7.63 28.76
N LEU A 566 8.70 7.68 27.44
CA LEU A 566 8.21 8.75 26.56
C LEU A 566 6.68 8.81 26.48
N GLN A 567 5.98 7.68 26.69
CA GLN A 567 4.52 7.65 26.82
C GLN A 567 4.00 8.53 27.96
N ALA A 568 4.74 8.64 29.07
CA ALA A 568 4.33 9.44 30.23
C ALA A 568 4.56 10.95 30.08
N THR A 569 5.07 11.43 28.93
CA THR A 569 5.31 12.87 28.69
C THR A 569 4.26 13.53 27.79
N VAL A 570 3.22 12.81 27.38
CA VAL A 570 2.07 13.28 26.59
C VAL A 570 0.80 12.64 27.12
N ARG A 571 -0.34 13.33 27.04
CA ARG A 571 -1.68 12.76 27.28
C ARG A 571 -2.72 13.44 26.42
N LEU A 572 -3.86 12.78 26.19
CA LEU A 572 -5.06 13.38 25.61
C LEU A 572 -6.03 13.78 26.72
N ALA A 573 -6.74 14.88 26.54
CA ALA A 573 -7.73 15.40 27.48
C ALA A 573 -9.03 15.80 26.78
N GLY A 574 -10.16 15.57 27.44
CA GLY A 574 -11.50 16.01 27.01
C GLY A 574 -12.19 15.16 25.95
N GLY A 575 -11.48 14.23 25.31
CA GLY A 575 -12.05 13.28 24.37
C GLY A 575 -13.19 12.45 24.94
N ARG A 576 -14.11 12.03 24.07
CA ARG A 576 -15.15 11.05 24.41
C ARG A 576 -14.58 9.64 24.52
N ASP A 577 -13.67 9.32 23.60
CA ASP A 577 -12.94 8.06 23.53
C ASP A 577 -11.46 8.27 23.92
N PRO A 578 -10.78 7.26 24.50
CA PRO A 578 -9.35 7.36 24.85
C PRO A 578 -8.40 7.64 23.67
N GLY A 579 -8.89 7.46 22.44
CA GLY A 579 -8.17 7.74 21.20
C GLY A 579 -8.23 9.20 20.75
N GLU A 580 -9.02 10.07 21.38
CA GLU A 580 -9.16 11.47 20.97
C GLU A 580 -8.96 12.48 22.11
N GLY A 581 -8.74 13.73 21.76
CA GLY A 581 -8.71 14.84 22.70
C GLY A 581 -7.70 15.93 22.36
N ARG A 582 -7.67 16.95 23.21
CA ARG A 582 -6.64 17.98 23.23
C ARG A 582 -5.31 17.38 23.68
N VAL A 583 -4.22 17.71 23.00
CA VAL A 583 -2.88 17.22 23.36
C VAL A 583 -2.29 18.07 24.48
N GLU A 584 -1.97 17.42 25.61
CA GLU A 584 -1.25 18.02 26.72
C GLU A 584 0.14 17.37 26.82
N VAL A 585 1.18 18.18 27.04
CA VAL A 585 2.58 17.74 27.04
C VAL A 585 3.32 18.14 28.31
N LEU A 586 4.17 17.25 28.81
CA LEU A 586 5.03 17.47 29.96
C LEU A 586 6.36 18.08 29.49
N MET A 587 6.58 19.35 29.77
CA MET A 587 7.76 20.12 29.35
C MET A 587 8.53 20.65 30.56
N GLU A 588 9.85 20.79 30.42
CA GLU A 588 10.68 21.44 31.44
C GLU A 588 10.74 22.96 31.17
N VAL A 589 10.16 23.74 32.09
CA VAL A 589 10.02 25.19 31.98
C VAL A 589 10.65 25.81 33.23
N ARG A 590 11.67 26.65 33.05
CA ARG A 590 12.44 27.29 34.14
C ARG A 590 13.00 26.30 35.19
N GLY A 591 13.35 25.07 34.77
CA GLY A 591 13.90 24.03 35.64
C GLY A 591 12.87 23.20 36.42
N ALA A 592 11.57 23.38 36.17
CA ALA A 592 10.51 22.54 36.69
C ALA A 592 9.77 21.82 35.55
N LYS A 593 9.43 20.55 35.74
CA LYS A 593 8.53 19.83 34.80
C LYS A 593 7.09 20.26 35.07
N ARG A 594 6.37 20.66 34.02
CA ARG A 594 4.95 21.05 34.09
C ARG A 594 4.18 20.54 32.87
N TRP A 595 2.88 20.36 33.04
CA TRP A 595 1.97 20.19 31.91
C TRP A 595 1.69 21.55 31.23
N GLY A 596 1.15 21.47 30.03
CA GLY A 596 0.79 22.59 29.16
C GLY A 596 0.23 22.09 27.83
N SER A 597 -0.40 22.99 27.09
CA SER A 597 -0.95 22.71 25.76
C SER A 597 0.09 22.95 24.65
N ILE A 598 -0.18 22.42 23.46
CA ILE A 598 0.56 22.75 22.23
C ILE A 598 -0.23 23.80 21.42
N CYS A 599 0.47 24.76 20.83
CA CYS A 599 -0.08 25.69 19.85
C CYS A 599 -0.62 24.93 18.62
N SER A 600 -1.84 25.23 18.16
CA SER A 600 -2.41 24.61 16.96
C SER A 600 -1.96 25.24 15.64
N GLU A 601 -1.20 26.34 15.66
CA GLU A 601 -0.75 27.03 14.46
C GLU A 601 0.22 26.15 13.64
N ASN A 602 -0.21 25.76 12.44
CA ASN A 602 0.43 24.78 11.56
C ASN A 602 0.48 23.34 12.12
N TRP A 603 -0.43 22.97 13.01
CA TRP A 603 -0.59 21.58 13.46
C TRP A 603 -1.24 20.72 12.36
N GLY A 604 -0.50 19.74 11.83
CA GLY A 604 -0.91 18.85 10.74
C GLY A 604 -0.90 17.37 11.12
N ILE A 605 -1.14 16.50 10.12
CA ILE A 605 -1.26 15.06 10.36
C ILE A 605 0.07 14.43 10.80
N ASN A 606 1.22 14.97 10.39
CA ASN A 606 2.54 14.44 10.78
C ASN A 606 2.81 14.61 12.28
N GLU A 607 2.45 15.77 12.85
CA GLU A 607 2.54 16.01 14.29
C GLU A 607 1.55 15.11 15.06
N ALA A 608 0.33 14.94 14.52
CA ALA A 608 -0.67 14.04 15.09
C ALA A 608 -0.23 12.57 15.06
N MET A 609 0.38 12.10 13.96
CA MET A 609 0.95 10.76 13.81
C MET A 609 2.01 10.48 14.88
N VAL A 610 2.91 11.44 15.13
CA VAL A 610 3.91 11.32 16.20
C VAL A 610 3.24 11.20 17.57
N VAL A 611 2.17 11.96 17.85
CA VAL A 611 1.42 11.86 19.12
C VAL A 611 0.70 10.51 19.26
N CYS A 612 -0.08 10.07 18.27
CA CYS A 612 -0.82 8.82 18.31
C CYS A 612 0.13 7.61 18.44
N ARG A 613 1.24 7.62 17.70
CA ARG A 613 2.29 6.59 17.78
C ARG A 613 3.05 6.63 19.10
N GLN A 614 3.37 7.83 19.63
CA GLN A 614 4.01 7.98 20.95
C GLN A 614 3.14 7.39 22.06
N LEU A 615 1.82 7.63 22.02
CA LEU A 615 0.85 7.08 22.98
C LEU A 615 0.54 5.59 22.74
N GLY A 616 0.98 5.01 21.62
CA GLY A 616 0.67 3.62 21.24
C GLY A 616 -0.76 3.41 20.72
N LEU A 617 -1.48 4.50 20.43
CA LEU A 617 -2.88 4.54 19.96
C LEU A 617 -3.03 4.32 18.45
N GLY A 618 -1.93 4.12 17.74
CA GLY A 618 -1.90 3.82 16.32
C GLY A 618 -1.63 5.05 15.44
N PHE A 619 -2.29 5.09 14.29
CA PHE A 619 -2.24 6.19 13.33
C PHE A 619 -3.07 7.38 13.83
N ALA A 620 -2.82 8.58 13.32
CA ALA A 620 -3.72 9.71 13.47
C ALA A 620 -4.79 9.68 12.37
N ALA A 621 -6.07 9.62 12.77
CA ALA A 621 -7.20 9.83 11.87
C ALA A 621 -7.42 11.31 11.54
N ARG A 622 -7.11 12.22 12.48
CA ARG A 622 -7.26 13.68 12.30
C ARG A 622 -6.26 14.46 13.16
N ALA A 623 -5.80 15.58 12.63
CA ALA A 623 -5.19 16.67 13.38
C ALA A 623 -6.24 17.78 13.57
N HIS A 624 -6.43 18.28 14.79
CA HIS A 624 -7.40 19.34 15.11
C HIS A 624 -6.69 20.62 15.51
N GLN A 625 -7.07 21.74 14.90
CA GLN A 625 -6.52 23.07 15.22
C GLN A 625 -7.41 23.91 16.15
N GLU A 626 -8.67 23.53 16.30
CA GLU A 626 -9.59 24.08 17.31
C GLU A 626 -10.13 22.92 18.15
N THR A 627 -10.13 23.09 19.48
CA THR A 627 -10.44 22.05 20.48
C THR A 627 -11.30 22.61 21.62
N TRP A 628 -12.05 23.68 21.40
CA TRP A 628 -12.89 24.34 22.42
C TRP A 628 -13.99 23.43 22.97
N PHE A 629 -14.39 22.41 22.21
CA PHE A 629 -15.35 21.37 22.60
C PHE A 629 -14.75 20.29 23.50
N TRP A 630 -13.42 20.20 23.63
CA TRP A 630 -12.75 19.29 24.55
C TRP A 630 -12.26 20.05 25.80
N PRO A 631 -12.88 19.82 26.98
CA PRO A 631 -12.36 20.33 28.24
C PRO A 631 -11.01 19.68 28.56
N GLY A 632 -10.28 20.17 29.57
CA GLY A 632 -9.07 19.49 29.99
C GLY A 632 -8.41 20.13 31.18
N SER A 633 -7.16 19.76 31.43
CA SER A 633 -6.53 19.97 32.73
C SER A 633 -6.26 21.44 33.01
N LEU A 634 -6.65 21.91 34.19
CA LEU A 634 -6.32 23.24 34.70
C LEU A 634 -4.79 23.47 34.77
N GLU A 635 -4.02 22.40 34.98
CA GLU A 635 -2.56 22.37 34.96
C GLU A 635 -1.94 22.68 33.57
N ALA A 636 -2.74 22.58 32.50
CA ALA A 636 -2.29 22.53 31.12
C ALA A 636 -2.93 23.60 30.21
N SER A 637 -3.58 24.62 30.79
CA SER A 637 -4.18 25.74 30.06
C SER A 637 -3.16 26.52 29.23
N GLU A 638 -2.05 26.93 29.84
CA GLU A 638 -0.96 27.65 29.18
C GLU A 638 -0.27 26.79 28.10
N VAL A 639 -0.02 27.42 26.95
CA VAL A 639 0.77 26.82 25.86
C VAL A 639 2.25 26.73 26.29
N VAL A 640 2.85 25.54 26.19
CA VAL A 640 4.27 25.30 26.52
C VAL A 640 5.11 24.84 25.33
N LEU A 641 4.48 24.64 24.17
CA LEU A 641 5.10 24.13 22.95
C LEU A 641 4.45 24.78 21.72
N SER A 642 5.25 25.30 20.78
CA SER A 642 4.75 26.03 19.60
C SER A 642 5.69 25.91 18.41
N GLY A 643 5.14 26.02 17.19
CA GLY A 643 5.91 25.84 15.95
C GLY A 643 6.46 24.43 15.79
N THR A 644 5.74 23.44 16.33
CA THR A 644 6.03 22.01 16.15
C THR A 644 5.91 21.64 14.69
N HIS A 645 6.99 21.07 14.14
CA HIS A 645 7.02 20.52 12.80
C HIS A 645 7.77 19.19 12.82
N CYS A 646 7.05 18.11 12.52
CA CYS A 646 7.53 16.74 12.52
C CYS A 646 7.74 16.26 11.07
N THR A 647 8.78 15.46 10.87
CA THR A 647 8.96 14.65 9.65
C THR A 647 7.99 13.46 9.60
N GLY A 648 7.37 13.12 10.73
CA GLY A 648 6.50 11.95 10.88
C GLY A 648 7.27 10.71 11.32
N THR A 649 8.59 10.77 11.48
CA THR A 649 9.46 9.65 11.90
C THR A 649 9.83 9.68 13.39
N GLU A 650 9.58 10.80 14.07
CA GLU A 650 10.03 11.05 15.44
C GLU A 650 9.41 10.07 16.45
N MET A 651 10.16 9.71 17.50
CA MET A 651 9.65 8.83 18.56
C MET A 651 8.82 9.58 19.62
N SER A 652 8.87 10.92 19.61
CA SER A 652 8.13 11.75 20.57
C SER A 652 7.93 13.18 20.03
N ILE A 653 6.80 13.82 20.35
CA ILE A 653 6.47 15.19 19.88
C ILE A 653 7.48 16.24 20.38
N GLN A 654 8.17 15.95 21.49
CA GLN A 654 9.25 16.79 22.04
C GLN A 654 10.55 16.74 21.23
N GLN A 655 10.70 15.75 20.32
CA GLN A 655 11.87 15.58 19.43
C GLN A 655 11.71 16.32 18.09
N CYS A 656 10.47 16.61 17.67
CA CYS A 656 10.19 17.36 16.45
C CYS A 656 10.78 18.78 16.49
N ARG A 657 11.00 19.38 15.32
CA ARG A 657 11.49 20.76 15.23
C ARG A 657 10.49 21.70 15.90
N ARG A 658 10.95 22.63 16.72
CA ARG A 658 10.09 23.53 17.52
C ARG A 658 10.76 24.87 17.76
N ASN A 659 9.96 25.90 18.06
CA ASN A 659 10.49 27.20 18.43
C ASN A 659 11.20 27.15 19.80
N GLY A 660 12.29 27.90 19.94
CA GLY A 660 13.08 27.99 21.18
C GLY A 660 12.41 28.83 22.27
N GLN A 661 11.58 29.79 21.88
CA GLN A 661 10.64 30.51 22.73
C GLN A 661 9.20 30.12 22.32
N VAL A 662 8.28 30.07 23.28
CA VAL A 662 6.88 29.80 22.98
C VAL A 662 6.25 31.06 22.41
N TYR A 663 5.73 30.97 21.19
CA TYR A 663 5.00 32.04 20.51
C TYR A 663 3.78 31.44 19.82
N CYS A 664 2.60 31.88 20.22
CA CYS A 664 1.31 31.38 19.72
C CYS A 664 0.28 32.53 19.76
N PRO A 665 0.36 33.51 18.85
CA PRO A 665 -0.42 34.76 18.93
C PRO A 665 -1.94 34.58 18.76
N ARG A 666 -2.39 33.36 18.42
CA ARG A 666 -3.80 33.00 18.21
C ARG A 666 -4.28 31.84 19.10
N GLY A 667 -3.45 31.30 19.99
CA GLY A 667 -3.73 30.07 20.75
C GLY A 667 -3.51 30.17 22.25
N GLY A 668 -4.14 29.25 22.98
CA GLY A 668 -4.49 29.38 24.40
C GLY A 668 -6.02 29.41 24.53
N ASP A 669 -6.55 28.51 25.37
CA ASP A 669 -7.96 28.14 25.54
C ASP A 669 -8.81 27.99 24.26
N GLY A 670 -9.19 26.75 23.95
CA GLY A 670 -10.01 26.38 22.80
C GLY A 670 -9.29 26.36 21.44
N ARG A 671 -8.12 27.02 21.33
CA ARG A 671 -7.16 26.88 20.23
C ARG A 671 -5.84 26.29 20.71
N ALA A 672 -5.93 25.03 21.10
CA ALA A 672 -4.79 24.16 21.33
C ALA A 672 -4.80 23.05 20.26
N ALA A 673 -3.67 22.36 20.09
CA ALA A 673 -3.62 21.18 19.24
C ALA A 673 -4.47 20.03 19.80
N GLY A 674 -5.13 19.29 18.93
CA GLY A 674 -5.84 18.05 19.25
C GLY A 674 -5.59 16.95 18.22
N VAL A 675 -5.93 15.72 18.58
CA VAL A 675 -5.84 14.55 17.69
C VAL A 675 -7.06 13.64 17.84
N THR A 676 -7.31 12.85 16.80
CA THR A 676 -8.08 11.61 16.87
C THR A 676 -7.20 10.50 16.32
N CYS A 677 -7.03 9.40 17.06
CA CYS A 677 -6.18 8.26 16.73
C CYS A 677 -7.01 7.01 16.35
N VAL A 678 -6.45 6.12 15.52
CA VAL A 678 -7.08 4.88 15.04
C VAL A 678 -6.04 3.75 14.88
N GLU A 679 -6.43 2.50 15.14
CA GLU A 679 -5.52 1.35 14.96
C GLU A 679 -5.29 0.93 13.49
N THR A 680 -6.14 1.40 12.57
CA THR A 680 -6.02 1.14 11.13
C THR A 680 -6.31 2.38 10.30
N ALA A 681 -5.63 2.49 9.15
CA ALA A 681 -5.79 3.56 8.17
C ALA A 681 -5.75 2.96 6.73
N PRO A 682 -6.28 3.65 5.72
CA PRO A 682 -6.03 3.35 4.30
C PRO A 682 -4.57 3.62 3.90
N ASP A 683 -4.18 3.29 2.67
CA ASP A 683 -2.83 3.50 2.12
C ASP A 683 -2.98 3.70 0.61
N LEU A 684 -2.92 4.93 0.09
CA LEU A 684 -3.28 5.25 -1.30
C LEU A 684 -2.05 5.35 -2.21
N VAL A 685 -1.91 4.36 -3.10
CA VAL A 685 -0.82 4.34 -4.09
C VAL A 685 -1.35 4.64 -5.49
N VAL A 686 -0.66 5.51 -6.23
CA VAL A 686 -0.96 5.76 -7.65
C VAL A 686 -0.28 4.70 -8.51
N ASP A 687 -1.02 4.10 -9.45
CA ASP A 687 -0.45 3.13 -10.39
C ASP A 687 0.45 3.79 -11.44
N ALA A 688 1.76 3.75 -11.16
CA ALA A 688 2.79 4.32 -12.01
C ALA A 688 2.86 3.69 -13.42
N GLN A 689 2.54 2.41 -13.56
CA GLN A 689 2.62 1.71 -14.84
C GLN A 689 1.47 2.15 -15.75
N LEU A 690 0.24 2.19 -15.24
CA LEU A 690 -0.93 2.66 -15.99
C LEU A 690 -0.74 4.11 -16.46
N VAL A 691 -0.22 4.99 -15.62
CA VAL A 691 0.06 6.39 -15.99
C VAL A 691 1.10 6.47 -17.12
N GLN A 692 2.12 5.61 -17.12
CA GLN A 692 3.12 5.55 -18.20
C GLN A 692 2.52 5.05 -19.53
N GLU A 693 1.74 3.96 -19.48
CA GLU A 693 1.24 3.25 -20.65
C GLU A 693 0.08 3.98 -21.36
N SER A 694 -0.66 4.80 -20.62
CA SER A 694 -1.83 5.55 -21.13
C SER A 694 -1.58 7.02 -21.44
N ALA A 695 -0.32 7.49 -21.40
CA ALA A 695 0.02 8.90 -21.61
C ALA A 695 0.03 9.31 -23.09
N TYR A 696 -0.75 10.33 -23.48
CA TYR A 696 -0.75 10.89 -24.84
C TYR A 696 -1.12 12.38 -24.89
N VAL A 697 -1.02 12.99 -26.08
CA VAL A 697 -1.34 14.40 -26.33
C VAL A 697 -2.57 14.52 -27.25
N GLU A 698 -3.56 15.33 -26.86
CA GLU A 698 -4.74 15.69 -27.66
C GLU A 698 -4.76 17.21 -27.92
N ASP A 699 -5.02 17.63 -29.17
CA ASP A 699 -5.36 19.02 -29.50
C ASP A 699 -6.90 19.15 -29.59
N ARG A 700 -7.56 19.49 -28.46
CA ARG A 700 -9.03 19.48 -28.30
C ARG A 700 -9.65 20.87 -28.53
N PRO A 701 -10.69 21.02 -29.37
CA PRO A 701 -11.28 22.33 -29.69
C PRO A 701 -12.11 22.89 -28.53
N LEU A 702 -12.12 24.23 -28.37
CA LEU A 702 -12.76 24.90 -27.22
C LEU A 702 -14.26 24.58 -27.06
N HIS A 703 -15.02 24.38 -28.14
CA HIS A 703 -16.44 24.03 -28.03
C HIS A 703 -16.70 22.68 -27.32
N LEU A 704 -15.69 21.83 -27.14
CA LEU A 704 -15.75 20.56 -26.38
C LEU A 704 -15.13 20.68 -24.98
N LEU A 705 -14.84 21.90 -24.50
CA LEU A 705 -14.12 22.16 -23.25
C LEU A 705 -14.85 23.13 -22.31
N VAL A 706 -16.12 23.45 -22.57
CA VAL A 706 -16.90 24.42 -21.76
C VAL A 706 -16.99 23.96 -20.31
N CYS A 707 -17.41 22.71 -20.07
CA CYS A 707 -17.45 22.10 -18.74
C CYS A 707 -16.09 22.13 -18.04
N ALA A 708 -15.03 21.68 -18.72
CA ALA A 708 -13.69 21.66 -18.16
C ALA A 708 -13.11 23.07 -17.88
N ASN A 709 -13.64 24.12 -18.53
CA ASN A 709 -13.31 25.51 -18.21
C ASN A 709 -14.12 26.02 -17.01
N GLU A 710 -15.39 25.64 -16.87
CA GLU A 710 -16.22 25.93 -15.69
C GLU A 710 -15.67 25.27 -14.41
N GLU A 711 -15.07 24.08 -14.54
CA GLU A 711 -14.35 23.37 -13.48
C GLU A 711 -12.88 23.78 -13.31
N ASN A 712 -12.39 24.81 -14.01
CA ASN A 712 -11.00 25.31 -13.94
C ASN A 712 -9.89 24.31 -14.34
N CYS A 713 -10.22 23.24 -15.07
CA CYS A 713 -9.29 22.20 -15.52
C CYS A 713 -8.38 22.61 -16.70
N LEU A 714 -8.34 23.90 -17.05
CA LEU A 714 -7.54 24.44 -18.15
C LEU A 714 -6.56 25.48 -17.60
N SER A 715 -5.45 25.70 -18.30
CA SER A 715 -4.50 26.74 -17.90
C SER A 715 -5.17 28.12 -17.91
N SER A 716 -4.68 29.04 -17.06
CA SER A 716 -5.19 30.41 -16.96
C SER A 716 -5.12 31.24 -18.26
N SER A 717 -4.45 30.75 -19.32
CA SER A 717 -4.54 31.36 -20.65
C SER A 717 -5.86 31.07 -21.37
N ALA A 718 -6.56 29.97 -21.05
CA ALA A 718 -7.85 29.59 -21.65
C ALA A 718 -8.95 30.64 -21.41
N ALA A 719 -8.95 31.26 -20.23
CA ALA A 719 -9.87 32.35 -19.86
C ALA A 719 -9.70 33.63 -20.72
N ARG A 720 -8.63 33.73 -21.52
CA ARG A 720 -8.36 34.84 -22.45
C ARG A 720 -8.51 34.47 -23.92
N MET A 721 -8.99 33.27 -24.23
CA MET A 721 -9.20 32.81 -25.62
C MET A 721 -10.55 33.28 -26.19
N ASN A 722 -10.67 33.30 -27.52
CA ASN A 722 -11.89 33.70 -28.22
C ASN A 722 -12.88 32.52 -28.33
N TRP A 723 -13.50 32.14 -27.22
CA TRP A 723 -14.48 31.04 -27.17
C TRP A 723 -15.63 31.27 -28.18
N PRO A 724 -16.08 30.24 -28.92
CA PRO A 724 -15.69 28.82 -28.85
C PRO A 724 -14.60 28.41 -29.86
N TYR A 725 -13.80 29.36 -30.36
CA TYR A 725 -12.83 29.14 -31.46
C TYR A 725 -11.40 28.97 -30.96
N GLY A 726 -10.76 27.87 -31.37
CA GLY A 726 -9.39 27.52 -31.01
C GLY A 726 -9.31 26.10 -30.43
N HIS A 727 -8.12 25.72 -29.98
CA HIS A 727 -7.85 24.42 -29.36
C HIS A 727 -6.99 24.61 -28.11
N ARG A 728 -7.09 23.68 -27.16
CA ARG A 728 -6.12 23.46 -26.08
C ARG A 728 -5.34 22.19 -26.37
N ARG A 729 -4.08 22.14 -25.93
CA ARG A 729 -3.26 20.94 -25.98
C ARG A 729 -3.20 20.29 -24.60
N LEU A 730 -3.66 19.05 -24.53
CA LEU A 730 -3.89 18.33 -23.29
C LEU A 730 -2.98 17.11 -23.22
N LEU A 731 -2.17 17.00 -22.17
CA LEU A 731 -1.43 15.79 -21.81
C LEU A 731 -2.36 14.89 -20.97
N ARG A 732 -2.96 13.89 -21.62
CA ARG A 732 -3.87 12.91 -20.99
C ARG A 732 -3.12 11.69 -20.50
N PHE A 733 -3.66 11.04 -19.48
CA PHE A 733 -3.19 9.79 -18.88
C PHE A 733 -4.28 9.24 -17.94
N SER A 734 -4.38 7.93 -17.76
CA SER A 734 -5.26 7.32 -16.75
C SER A 734 -4.58 7.32 -15.38
N SER A 735 -5.26 7.75 -14.32
CA SER A 735 -4.81 7.57 -12.94
C SER A 735 -5.68 6.55 -12.20
N ARG A 736 -5.05 5.45 -11.74
CA ARG A 736 -5.65 4.47 -10.84
C ARG A 736 -5.10 4.68 -9.44
N ILE A 737 -6.00 4.87 -8.46
CA ILE A 737 -5.68 5.08 -7.05
C ILE A 737 -6.04 3.79 -6.30
N MET A 738 -5.07 3.25 -5.55
CA MET A 738 -5.07 1.90 -5.01
C MET A 738 -5.10 1.94 -3.48
N ASN A 739 -6.15 1.45 -2.80
CA ASN A 739 -6.16 1.38 -1.34
C ASN A 739 -5.50 0.07 -0.84
N MET A 740 -4.21 0.14 -0.55
CA MET A 740 -3.36 -0.99 -0.13
C MET A 740 -3.32 -1.18 1.41
N GLY A 741 -4.09 -0.37 2.14
CA GLY A 741 -4.03 -0.23 3.59
C GLY A 741 -4.88 -1.22 4.37
N ARG A 742 -5.46 -0.76 5.49
CA ARG A 742 -6.20 -1.58 6.46
C ARG A 742 -7.54 -1.00 6.91
N ALA A 743 -7.97 0.10 6.30
CA ALA A 743 -9.31 0.68 6.47
C ALA A 743 -9.82 1.22 5.12
N ASP A 744 -11.14 1.33 4.95
CA ASP A 744 -11.73 2.01 3.80
C ASP A 744 -11.29 3.48 3.79
N PHE A 745 -10.83 3.99 2.64
CA PHE A 745 -10.62 5.43 2.47
C PHE A 745 -11.99 6.12 2.38
N ARG A 746 -12.20 7.21 3.11
CA ARG A 746 -13.51 7.88 3.24
C ARG A 746 -13.34 9.40 3.20
N PRO A 747 -14.14 10.14 2.41
CA PRO A 747 -14.04 11.59 2.30
C PRO A 747 -14.22 12.30 3.65
N ARG A 748 -13.44 13.36 3.89
CA ARG A 748 -13.54 14.20 5.08
C ARG A 748 -14.83 15.01 5.14
N ALA A 749 -15.37 15.39 3.98
CA ALA A 749 -16.59 16.18 3.86
C ALA A 749 -17.83 15.31 4.12
N SER A 750 -18.75 15.78 4.97
CA SER A 750 -20.03 15.09 5.21
C SER A 750 -20.96 15.26 4.00
N ARG A 751 -21.95 14.38 3.87
CA ARG A 751 -22.83 14.27 2.68
C ARG A 751 -23.61 15.55 2.36
N GLU A 752 -23.83 16.40 3.34
CA GLU A 752 -24.51 17.69 3.26
C GLU A 752 -23.61 18.78 2.63
N SER A 753 -22.29 18.56 2.62
CA SER A 753 -21.27 19.46 2.07
C SER A 753 -20.73 19.04 0.70
N TRP A 754 -21.21 17.90 0.16
CA TRP A 754 -20.82 17.44 -1.17
C TRP A 754 -21.44 18.31 -2.26
N THR A 755 -20.66 18.69 -3.27
CA THR A 755 -21.11 19.56 -4.37
C THR A 755 -21.63 18.73 -5.54
N TRP A 756 -22.84 19.03 -6.03
CA TRP A 756 -23.31 18.47 -7.30
C TRP A 756 -22.64 19.19 -8.47
N HIS A 757 -22.14 18.46 -9.47
CA HIS A 757 -21.70 19.08 -10.71
C HIS A 757 -22.52 18.66 -11.93
N GLN A 758 -22.89 19.66 -12.73
CA GLN A 758 -23.86 19.50 -13.81
C GLN A 758 -23.29 18.75 -15.03
N CYS A 759 -21.97 18.84 -15.26
CA CYS A 759 -21.32 18.15 -16.37
C CYS A 759 -21.10 16.67 -16.07
N HIS A 760 -20.61 16.33 -14.88
CA HIS A 760 -20.36 14.95 -14.46
C HIS A 760 -21.60 14.20 -13.95
N ARG A 761 -22.67 14.92 -13.60
CA ARG A 761 -23.96 14.39 -13.13
C ARG A 761 -23.87 13.46 -11.91
N HIS A 762 -22.96 13.79 -11.01
CA HIS A 762 -22.87 13.18 -9.69
C HIS A 762 -22.42 14.21 -8.65
N TYR A 763 -22.43 13.77 -7.38
CA TYR A 763 -21.90 14.54 -6.26
C TYR A 763 -20.41 14.30 -6.10
N HIS A 764 -19.68 15.34 -5.73
CA HIS A 764 -18.26 15.28 -5.43
C HIS A 764 -18.02 15.46 -3.94
N SER A 765 -17.26 14.53 -3.34
CA SER A 765 -17.04 14.47 -1.89
C SER A 765 -15.73 15.11 -1.44
N ILE A 766 -14.89 15.54 -2.39
CA ILE A 766 -13.66 16.30 -2.16
C ILE A 766 -13.37 17.16 -3.40
N GLU A 767 -12.86 18.37 -3.16
CA GLU A 767 -12.63 19.40 -4.20
C GLU A 767 -11.34 19.12 -4.99
N VAL A 768 -10.24 18.82 -4.28
CA VAL A 768 -8.95 18.40 -4.85
C VAL A 768 -8.47 17.15 -4.11
N PHE A 769 -8.47 15.99 -4.79
CA PHE A 769 -7.87 14.74 -4.28
C PHE A 769 -6.51 14.44 -4.91
N THR A 770 -6.22 14.95 -6.12
CA THR A 770 -4.90 14.82 -6.75
C THR A 770 -4.44 16.10 -7.45
N HIS A 771 -3.16 16.46 -7.31
CA HIS A 771 -2.49 17.38 -8.23
C HIS A 771 -1.81 16.62 -9.37
N TYR A 772 -1.82 17.21 -10.56
CA TYR A 772 -1.14 16.72 -11.76
C TYR A 772 -0.12 17.77 -12.20
N ASP A 773 1.14 17.57 -11.85
CA ASP A 773 2.17 18.58 -11.99
C ASP A 773 3.15 18.24 -13.12
N LEU A 774 3.45 19.24 -13.95
CA LEU A 774 4.59 19.21 -14.85
C LEU A 774 5.64 20.16 -14.30
N LEU A 775 6.78 19.61 -13.87
CA LEU A 775 7.88 20.31 -13.22
C LEU A 775 9.08 20.40 -14.17
N THR A 776 9.93 21.43 -14.04
CA THR A 776 11.29 21.37 -14.61
C THR A 776 12.14 20.33 -13.86
N LEU A 777 13.30 19.99 -14.43
CA LEU A 777 14.33 19.20 -13.75
C LEU A 777 14.93 19.89 -12.50
N ASN A 778 14.51 21.13 -12.19
CA ASN A 778 14.85 21.85 -10.96
C ASN A 778 13.67 21.88 -9.97
N GLY A 779 12.64 21.04 -10.16
CA GLY A 779 11.44 20.96 -9.31
C GLY A 779 10.43 22.11 -9.46
N THR A 780 10.67 23.09 -10.33
CA THR A 780 9.76 24.24 -10.47
C THR A 780 8.56 23.89 -11.35
N LYS A 781 7.32 24.02 -10.85
CA LYS A 781 6.09 23.79 -11.61
C LYS A 781 6.01 24.72 -12.84
N VAL A 782 5.75 24.16 -14.03
CA VAL A 782 5.58 24.88 -15.31
C VAL A 782 4.18 24.76 -15.89
N ALA A 783 3.46 23.69 -15.56
CA ALA A 783 2.03 23.56 -15.80
C ALA A 783 1.42 22.77 -14.65
N GLU A 784 0.17 23.09 -14.35
CA GLU A 784 -0.65 22.40 -13.37
C GLU A 784 -1.92 21.90 -14.07
N GLY A 785 -2.24 20.65 -13.83
CA GLY A 785 -3.57 20.10 -13.96
C GLY A 785 -4.04 19.61 -12.60
N HIS A 786 -5.33 19.35 -12.52
CA HIS A 786 -5.93 18.58 -11.44
C HIS A 786 -7.16 17.93 -12.06
N LYS A 787 -7.50 16.73 -11.60
CA LYS A 787 -8.84 16.22 -11.83
C LYS A 787 -9.76 17.07 -10.94
N ALA A 788 -10.44 18.03 -11.52
CA ALA A 788 -11.48 18.73 -10.79
C ALA A 788 -12.56 17.73 -10.37
N SER A 789 -12.97 17.89 -9.11
CA SER A 789 -14.23 17.36 -8.59
C SER A 789 -14.30 15.82 -8.56
N PHE A 790 -14.10 15.24 -7.37
CA PHE A 790 -13.86 13.81 -7.23
C PHE A 790 -15.06 12.98 -6.75
N CYS A 791 -15.20 11.81 -7.39
CA CYS A 791 -16.11 10.73 -7.06
C CYS A 791 -15.29 9.54 -6.52
N LEU A 792 -15.29 9.30 -5.22
CA LEU A 792 -14.54 8.17 -4.66
C LEU A 792 -15.41 6.91 -4.75
N GLU A 793 -15.05 5.97 -5.63
CA GLU A 793 -15.74 4.68 -5.77
C GLU A 793 -14.86 3.47 -6.10
N ASP A 794 -15.39 2.28 -5.87
CA ASP A 794 -14.70 1.02 -6.18
C ASP A 794 -14.83 0.68 -7.67
N THR A 795 -14.06 1.34 -8.53
CA THR A 795 -14.08 1.10 -10.00
C THR A 795 -13.70 -0.36 -10.33
N TYR A 796 -12.81 -0.98 -9.55
CA TYR A 796 -12.52 -2.42 -9.62
C TYR A 796 -12.09 -2.97 -8.24
N CYS A 797 -12.35 -4.25 -7.99
CA CYS A 797 -11.90 -5.01 -6.82
C CYS A 797 -11.42 -6.39 -7.29
N PRO A 798 -10.28 -6.91 -6.79
CA PRO A 798 -9.81 -8.27 -7.08
C PRO A 798 -10.81 -9.38 -6.70
N GLU A 799 -10.64 -10.57 -7.27
CA GLU A 799 -11.44 -11.76 -6.94
C GLU A 799 -11.46 -12.04 -5.42
N GLY A 800 -12.67 -12.20 -4.87
CA GLY A 800 -12.89 -12.39 -3.42
C GLY A 800 -13.19 -11.10 -2.64
N LEU A 801 -13.05 -9.93 -3.27
CA LEU A 801 -13.49 -8.64 -2.72
C LEU A 801 -14.73 -8.13 -3.46
N HIS A 802 -15.57 -7.36 -2.76
CA HIS A 802 -16.82 -6.80 -3.30
C HIS A 802 -16.77 -5.28 -3.29
N LYS A 803 -17.21 -4.66 -4.39
CA LYS A 803 -17.44 -3.23 -4.48
C LYS A 803 -18.47 -2.78 -3.44
N ARG A 804 -18.18 -1.69 -2.72
CA ARG A 804 -18.99 -1.12 -1.66
C ARG A 804 -19.42 0.32 -1.96
N PHE A 805 -18.51 1.13 -2.50
CA PHE A 805 -18.72 2.54 -2.74
C PHE A 805 -19.10 2.83 -4.18
N SER A 806 -20.00 3.81 -4.36
CA SER A 806 -20.36 4.35 -5.67
C SER A 806 -21.04 5.72 -5.56
N CYS A 807 -20.73 6.60 -6.51
CA CYS A 807 -21.23 7.97 -6.53
C CYS A 807 -22.62 8.11 -7.15
N TYR A 808 -23.09 7.09 -7.88
CA TYR A 808 -24.42 7.05 -8.47
C TYR A 808 -25.51 7.09 -7.39
N ASN A 809 -26.64 7.72 -7.71
CA ASN A 809 -27.80 7.86 -6.80
C ASN A 809 -27.47 8.50 -5.43
N MET A 810 -26.39 9.29 -5.34
CA MET A 810 -25.87 9.85 -4.08
C MET A 810 -25.53 8.75 -3.05
N GLY A 811 -24.88 7.67 -3.52
CA GLY A 811 -24.39 6.59 -2.66
C GLY A 811 -23.27 7.02 -1.70
N GLU A 812 -22.84 6.09 -0.84
CA GLU A 812 -21.62 6.32 -0.04
C GLU A 812 -20.39 6.31 -0.93
N GLN A 813 -19.51 7.30 -0.70
CA GLN A 813 -18.23 7.43 -1.39
C GLN A 813 -17.07 6.98 -0.49
N GLY A 814 -16.01 6.49 -1.14
CA GLY A 814 -14.81 5.93 -0.53
C GLY A 814 -14.09 4.97 -1.48
N ILE A 815 -12.98 4.40 -1.03
CA ILE A 815 -12.26 3.32 -1.73
C ILE A 815 -12.03 2.19 -0.72
N SER A 816 -12.60 1.02 -0.95
CA SER A 816 -12.51 -0.11 -0.01
C SER A 816 -11.13 -0.78 -0.02
N VAL A 817 -10.77 -1.43 1.08
CA VAL A 817 -9.47 -2.10 1.23
C VAL A 817 -9.24 -3.14 0.12
N GLY A 818 -8.14 -3.01 -0.61
CA GLY A 818 -7.76 -3.86 -1.73
C GLY A 818 -8.50 -3.56 -3.05
N CYS A 819 -9.41 -2.59 -3.06
CA CYS A 819 -10.05 -2.08 -4.28
C CYS A 819 -9.33 -0.84 -4.81
N TRP A 820 -9.72 -0.40 -6.01
CA TRP A 820 -9.10 0.71 -6.71
C TRP A 820 -10.13 1.56 -7.47
N ASP A 821 -9.96 2.87 -7.36
CA ASP A 821 -10.66 3.89 -8.13
C ASP A 821 -9.85 4.19 -9.41
N THR A 822 -10.48 4.36 -10.56
CA THR A 822 -9.79 4.47 -11.86
C THR A 822 -10.37 5.54 -12.78
N TYR A 823 -9.68 6.68 -12.78
CA TYR A 823 -9.93 7.81 -13.67
C TYR A 823 -9.23 7.58 -15.00
N ARG A 824 -9.99 7.11 -16.00
CA ARG A 824 -9.47 6.82 -17.34
C ARG A 824 -9.14 8.09 -18.14
N HIS A 825 -8.12 8.02 -18.99
CA HIS A 825 -7.63 9.12 -19.83
C HIS A 825 -8.68 9.81 -20.72
N ASP A 826 -9.81 9.19 -21.05
CA ASP A 826 -10.82 9.71 -21.99
C ASP A 826 -11.76 10.77 -21.39
N ILE A 827 -11.93 10.79 -20.06
CA ILE A 827 -12.87 11.66 -19.36
C ILE A 827 -12.38 13.11 -19.31
N ASP A 828 -13.27 14.06 -18.97
CA ASP A 828 -12.87 15.46 -18.81
C ASP A 828 -12.08 15.71 -17.52
N CYS A 829 -11.22 16.73 -17.55
CA CYS A 829 -10.27 17.11 -16.50
C CYS A 829 -9.17 16.08 -16.19
N GLN A 830 -9.08 14.99 -16.95
CA GLN A 830 -8.06 13.94 -16.79
C GLN A 830 -6.81 14.27 -17.63
N TRP A 831 -6.17 15.39 -17.33
CA TRP A 831 -5.00 15.89 -18.07
C TRP A 831 -4.20 16.97 -17.33
N ILE A 832 -3.04 17.31 -17.89
CA ILE A 832 -2.39 18.62 -17.72
C ILE A 832 -2.58 19.43 -19.01
N ASP A 833 -3.01 20.69 -18.90
CA ASP A 833 -3.09 21.60 -20.05
C ASP A 833 -1.71 22.17 -20.37
N ILE A 834 -1.09 21.63 -21.43
CA ILE A 834 0.28 21.96 -21.86
C ILE A 834 0.30 22.97 -23.02
N THR A 835 -0.80 23.70 -23.27
CA THR A 835 -0.91 24.67 -24.39
C THR A 835 0.18 25.76 -24.34
N ASP A 836 0.53 26.23 -23.14
CA ASP A 836 1.54 27.28 -22.92
C ASP A 836 2.96 26.71 -22.69
N VAL A 837 3.12 25.38 -22.63
CA VAL A 837 4.39 24.70 -22.35
C VAL A 837 5.23 24.61 -23.62
N ARG A 838 6.54 24.83 -23.47
CA ARG A 838 7.51 24.74 -24.58
C ARG A 838 8.02 23.30 -24.74
N PRO A 839 8.56 22.91 -25.91
CA PRO A 839 9.30 21.67 -26.04
C PRO A 839 10.49 21.62 -25.06
N GLY A 840 10.72 20.47 -24.43
CA GLY A 840 11.70 20.33 -23.35
C GLY A 840 11.68 18.97 -22.65
N GLU A 841 12.47 18.87 -21.58
CA GLU A 841 12.45 17.75 -20.64
C GLU A 841 11.98 18.23 -19.26
N TYR A 842 11.12 17.43 -18.65
CA TYR A 842 10.32 17.74 -17.49
C TYR A 842 10.22 16.50 -16.59
N ILE A 843 9.82 16.71 -15.34
CA ILE A 843 9.32 15.64 -14.46
C ILE A 843 7.80 15.78 -14.47
N PHE A 844 7.10 14.69 -14.73
CA PHE A 844 5.65 14.61 -14.59
C PHE A 844 5.34 13.91 -13.27
N GLN A 845 4.58 14.57 -12.40
CA GLN A 845 4.18 14.08 -11.08
C GLN A 845 2.65 13.95 -10.99
N VAL A 846 2.18 12.86 -10.40
CA VAL A 846 0.80 12.68 -9.93
C VAL A 846 0.86 12.43 -8.44
N GLU A 847 0.10 13.17 -7.65
CA GLU A 847 0.15 13.13 -6.18
C GLU A 847 -1.26 13.06 -5.61
N VAL A 848 -1.54 12.07 -4.76
CA VAL A 848 -2.86 11.84 -4.13
C VAL A 848 -2.89 12.28 -2.67
N ASN A 849 -4.03 12.77 -2.20
CA ASN A 849 -4.21 13.39 -0.87
C ASN A 849 -3.12 14.46 -0.54
N PRO A 850 -2.79 15.38 -1.47
CA PRO A 850 -1.61 16.25 -1.37
C PRO A 850 -1.65 17.26 -0.21
N THR A 851 -2.83 17.54 0.37
CA THR A 851 -2.95 18.42 1.54
C THR A 851 -2.72 17.69 2.86
N LEU A 852 -2.64 16.34 2.84
CA LEU A 852 -2.53 15.48 4.01
C LEU A 852 -3.68 15.68 5.04
N ASP A 853 -4.82 16.20 4.59
CA ASP A 853 -6.03 16.46 5.40
C ASP A 853 -6.79 15.18 5.79
N MET A 854 -6.39 14.05 5.21
CA MET A 854 -6.99 12.73 5.37
C MET A 854 -5.92 11.72 5.80
N ALA A 855 -6.30 10.77 6.64
CA ALA A 855 -5.37 9.85 7.30
C ALA A 855 -5.06 8.60 6.49
N GLU A 856 -3.78 8.22 6.46
CA GLU A 856 -3.24 7.05 5.77
C GLU A 856 -2.13 6.39 6.61
N SER A 857 -1.79 5.12 6.35
CA SER A 857 -0.73 4.41 7.08
C SER A 857 0.69 4.69 6.57
N ASP A 858 0.79 5.25 5.37
CA ASP A 858 1.98 5.78 4.74
C ASP A 858 1.57 7.04 3.95
N PHE A 859 2.52 7.91 3.63
CA PHE A 859 2.29 9.12 2.82
C PHE A 859 3.41 9.32 1.78
N GLN A 860 4.46 8.50 1.80
CA GLN A 860 5.66 8.68 0.97
C GLN A 860 5.48 8.10 -0.45
N ASN A 861 4.50 7.22 -0.59
CA ASN A 861 4.05 6.50 -1.78
C ASN A 861 2.88 7.19 -2.51
N ASN A 862 2.29 8.25 -1.93
CA ASN A 862 1.23 9.06 -2.52
C ASN A 862 1.64 9.79 -3.81
N ALA A 863 2.93 10.15 -3.91
CA ALA A 863 3.49 10.78 -5.10
C ALA A 863 4.04 9.73 -6.07
N MET A 864 3.80 9.95 -7.36
CA MET A 864 4.31 9.14 -8.46
C MET A 864 4.99 10.05 -9.48
N ARG A 865 6.20 9.70 -9.93
CA ARG A 865 7.05 10.53 -10.80
C ARG A 865 7.48 9.79 -12.06
N CYS A 866 7.49 10.49 -13.18
CA CYS A 866 7.98 10.04 -14.48
C CYS A 866 8.91 11.09 -15.11
N ARG A 867 9.90 10.66 -15.90
CA ARG A 867 10.55 11.56 -16.86
C ARG A 867 9.56 11.83 -17.99
N CYS A 868 9.43 13.10 -18.39
CA CYS A 868 8.52 13.55 -19.44
C CYS A 868 9.30 14.37 -20.47
N LYS A 869 9.33 13.93 -21.72
CA LYS A 869 10.02 14.60 -22.84
C LYS A 869 9.00 15.01 -23.88
N TYR A 870 8.86 16.31 -24.12
CA TYR A 870 7.86 16.88 -25.01
C TYR A 870 8.56 17.55 -26.21
N ASP A 871 8.29 17.06 -27.43
CA ASP A 871 8.97 17.54 -28.66
C ASP A 871 8.21 18.68 -29.38
N GLY A 872 7.06 19.10 -28.86
CA GLY A 872 6.16 20.07 -29.50
C GLY A 872 5.10 19.46 -30.42
N ALA A 873 5.08 18.14 -30.58
CA ALA A 873 4.03 17.38 -31.26
C ALA A 873 3.62 16.09 -30.52
N ARG A 874 4.55 15.50 -29.75
CA ARG A 874 4.40 14.24 -28.99
C ARG A 874 5.01 14.38 -27.61
N VAL A 875 4.53 13.53 -26.69
CA VAL A 875 5.13 13.30 -25.37
C VAL A 875 5.76 11.91 -25.33
N TYR A 876 6.84 11.76 -24.57
CA TYR A 876 7.39 10.48 -24.16
C TYR A 876 7.45 10.48 -22.63
N VAL A 877 6.65 9.63 -22.00
CA VAL A 877 6.61 9.44 -20.54
C VAL A 877 7.30 8.12 -20.23
N TYR A 878 8.31 8.15 -19.35
CA TYR A 878 9.14 6.97 -19.08
C TYR A 878 9.76 6.99 -17.68
N GLY A 879 10.09 5.80 -17.16
CA GLY A 879 10.68 5.63 -15.84
C GLY A 879 9.70 5.94 -14.70
N CYS A 880 8.40 5.75 -14.90
CA CYS A 880 7.40 6.02 -13.88
C CYS A 880 7.55 5.12 -12.65
N HIS A 881 7.45 5.70 -11.45
CA HIS A 881 7.58 5.02 -10.16
C HIS A 881 6.92 5.83 -9.03
N SER A 882 6.56 5.18 -7.92
CA SER A 882 6.19 5.85 -6.67
C SER A 882 7.42 6.51 -6.04
N GLY A 883 7.27 7.69 -5.45
CA GLY A 883 8.38 8.58 -5.01
C GLY A 883 9.23 8.08 -3.83
N ASP A 884 8.93 6.88 -3.31
CA ASP A 884 9.73 6.18 -2.29
C ASP A 884 10.27 4.82 -2.77
N ALA A 885 10.12 4.51 -4.06
CA ALA A 885 10.48 3.22 -4.65
C ALA A 885 11.98 3.03 -4.88
N TYR A 886 12.77 4.11 -4.93
CA TYR A 886 14.24 4.03 -5.05
C TYR A 886 14.98 4.53 -3.81
N SER A 887 16.31 4.37 -3.80
CA SER A 887 17.16 5.02 -2.81
C SER A 887 17.40 6.50 -3.17
N ALA A 888 17.72 7.32 -2.17
CA ALA A 888 17.90 8.76 -2.37
C ALA A 888 18.96 9.12 -3.42
N GLU A 889 19.99 8.28 -3.59
CA GLU A 889 21.03 8.44 -4.62
C GLU A 889 20.51 8.15 -6.03
N VAL A 890 19.50 7.28 -6.16
CA VAL A 890 18.88 6.95 -7.45
C VAL A 890 17.79 7.96 -7.82
N GLU A 891 17.05 8.49 -6.83
CA GLU A 891 16.16 9.65 -7.00
C GLU A 891 16.95 10.90 -7.43
N ASP A 892 18.07 11.21 -6.76
CA ASP A 892 18.97 12.31 -7.13
C ASP A 892 19.51 12.16 -8.56
N LEU A 893 19.93 10.94 -8.94
CA LEU A 893 20.31 10.63 -10.32
C LEU A 893 19.15 10.72 -11.32
N PHE A 894 17.91 10.38 -10.92
CA PHE A 894 16.71 10.49 -11.75
C PHE A 894 16.36 11.95 -12.05
N ASP A 895 16.50 12.85 -11.09
CA ASP A 895 16.29 14.29 -11.29
C ASP A 895 17.47 14.92 -12.06
N HIS A 896 18.70 14.72 -11.55
CA HIS A 896 19.90 15.45 -11.98
C HIS A 896 20.69 14.82 -13.15
N GLN A 897 20.22 13.73 -13.78
CA GLN A 897 20.96 12.95 -14.79
C GLN A 897 21.72 13.77 -15.86
N ARG A 898 21.15 14.89 -16.32
CA ARG A 898 21.80 15.80 -17.29
C ARG A 898 22.97 16.59 -16.70
N GLN A 899 22.88 17.08 -15.46
CA GLN A 899 23.88 17.99 -14.88
C GLN A 899 25.25 17.31 -14.70
N ILE A 900 25.25 16.02 -14.34
CA ILE A 900 26.47 15.22 -14.26
C ILE A 900 27.09 15.04 -15.65
N SER A 901 26.27 14.74 -16.67
CA SER A 901 26.76 14.58 -18.05
C SER A 901 27.35 15.86 -18.66
N SER A 902 26.90 17.04 -18.22
CA SER A 902 27.46 18.34 -18.65
C SER A 902 28.69 18.80 -17.87
N ASN A 903 29.00 18.18 -16.72
CA ASN A 903 30.16 18.51 -15.88
C ASN A 903 31.38 17.61 -16.17
N PHE A 904 31.25 16.66 -17.10
CA PHE A 904 32.30 15.70 -17.51
C PHE A 904 32.65 15.81 -19.02
N LEU A 905 32.36 16.94 -19.66
CA LEU A 905 32.66 17.26 -21.07
C LEU A 905 33.45 18.57 -21.22
#